data_AF-A0A2A7AQ09-F1
#
_entry.id   AF-A0A2A7AQ09-F1
#
_cell.length_a   1.000
_cell.length_b   1.000
_cell.length_c   1.000
_cell.angle_alpha   90.00
_cell.angle_beta   90.00
_cell.angle_gamma   90.00
#
_symmetry.space_group_name_H-M   'P 1'
#
loop_
_entity.id
_entity.type
_entity.pdbx_description
1 polymer ?
#
loop_
_entity_poly.entity_id
_entity_poly.type
_entity_poly.pdbx_seq_one_letter_code
_entity_poly.pdbx_strand_id
1 'polypeptide(L)'
;MKKRILALLLAFSMMLSLLPVSALADTGGGIGSAVYASNEPLPDLVMGSNGMPDLSGITPVSEGVYQGNGWKYEIDSHTLTLERGEYNFSKNGLGQLDPDVKLVVGAGAKLTGGAFNEIPHGLTADNVQPIILNGSGSIKAVNGLSSPNWNTTLYAIKDSQVEIEASVPLTDINCRAIKSRYYLDNNDKTALRFTTSFSFLDTYGGPELILNKSSRTNLIMKEDGSPDLEGIPYDWSGEYLADIYTGDGWRYVDGISDYLELTAHSYNFRYCDPLNNKISSELAAVTCDITNSSGATIEDGIFKNFVENYGGTINGGTFAAGLLVRYATEQGTVTGGAFNGNTALSDKAHPVTVHDGHIRRVNDTEPRVLDSSRHLITGTEWNLYSYEGTIVTVTADTDITNINGWNIGRFRGSSYPNGEDDKKTVSFQMPDGPVVLNDTLYTLDIIRGKTLGNTSVAVPAGTELPLVADKPAENETFLGWTLSDESLLKDGTLNDPNCKTITIKMKNASATAEAVFQKDTPAYTLTVTGGGLVNGKTSAVVEAGEEVRLTVGEMQEGMSFNYWDLPTALTKALTAEDFSNKVEPLTFTMPDLSEYTADKSFTIRLDIRPAELPDDDDGPSVLGTMATVAVGGAAAGILVWQGVSLGVDSYLQLSLPGGVPVPANRRELVVLLWETAGKPDVVLPALYGDVSTEDAELQKATRWAIDNGLVKPADEGDASRFDPDRSVSKYEVARAWFKVQQMLK
;
A
#
# COMPACT_ATOMS: atom_id res chain seq x y z
N MET A 1 17.31 -59.61 -8.80
CA MET A 1 17.06 -60.69 -9.79
C MET A 1 17.67 -62.01 -9.33
N LYS A 2 16.94 -62.85 -8.57
CA LYS A 2 17.32 -64.28 -8.35
C LYS A 2 16.26 -65.17 -7.67
N LYS A 3 14.99 -64.71 -7.55
CA LYS A 3 13.92 -65.49 -6.87
C LYS A 3 12.64 -65.73 -7.68
N ARG A 4 12.60 -65.39 -8.97
CA ARG A 4 11.43 -65.63 -9.85
C ARG A 4 11.62 -66.76 -10.87
N ILE A 5 12.81 -67.34 -10.99
CA ILE A 5 13.11 -68.43 -11.94
C ILE A 5 12.80 -69.82 -11.34
N LEU A 6 12.76 -69.96 -10.01
CA LEU A 6 12.56 -71.27 -9.37
C LEU A 6 11.08 -71.70 -9.28
N ALA A 7 10.13 -70.77 -9.43
CA ALA A 7 8.70 -71.09 -9.38
C ALA A 7 8.15 -71.61 -10.73
N LEU A 8 8.72 -71.17 -11.87
CA LEU A 8 8.31 -71.67 -13.20
C LEU A 8 8.84 -73.10 -13.48
N LEU A 9 10.02 -73.45 -12.95
CA LEU A 9 10.60 -74.79 -13.13
C LEU A 9 9.89 -75.87 -12.29
N LEU A 10 9.21 -75.49 -11.20
CA LEU A 10 8.44 -76.43 -10.38
C LEU A 10 7.03 -76.69 -10.94
N ALA A 11 6.44 -75.70 -11.62
CA ALA A 11 5.16 -75.86 -12.31
C ALA A 11 5.27 -76.74 -13.59
N PHE A 12 6.43 -76.71 -14.26
CA PHE A 12 6.70 -77.54 -15.43
C PHE A 12 6.99 -79.02 -15.10
N SER A 13 7.26 -79.34 -13.81
CA SER A 13 7.51 -80.70 -13.33
C SER A 13 6.24 -81.47 -12.96
N MET A 14 5.14 -80.77 -12.64
CA MET A 14 3.88 -81.42 -12.21
C MET A 14 2.83 -81.61 -13.31
N MET A 15 3.07 -81.14 -14.54
CA MET A 15 2.20 -81.46 -15.70
C MET A 15 2.69 -82.66 -16.53
N LEU A 16 3.82 -83.27 -16.14
CA LEU A 16 4.39 -84.46 -16.75
C LEU A 16 4.03 -85.73 -15.95
N SER A 17 2.76 -85.92 -15.57
CA SER A 17 2.32 -87.11 -14.82
C SER A 17 0.88 -87.58 -15.07
N LEU A 18 0.26 -87.15 -16.18
CA LEU A 18 -1.05 -87.67 -16.61
C LEU A 18 -1.04 -87.96 -18.11
N LEU A 19 -0.25 -88.95 -18.51
CA LEU A 19 -0.43 -89.67 -19.76
C LEU A 19 -1.04 -91.04 -19.44
N PRO A 20 -2.18 -91.45 -20.04
CA PRO A 20 -2.44 -92.86 -20.22
C PRO A 20 -1.48 -93.37 -21.30
N VAL A 21 -0.47 -94.11 -20.86
CA VAL A 21 0.33 -94.98 -21.73
C VAL A 21 -0.59 -96.09 -22.22
N SER A 22 -0.90 -96.15 -23.51
CA SER A 22 -1.19 -97.39 -24.25
C SER A 22 -1.27 -97.15 -25.76
N ALA A 23 -0.59 -98.04 -26.48
CA ALA A 23 -0.81 -98.42 -27.88
C ALA A 23 -0.35 -97.46 -28.99
N LEU A 24 0.93 -97.58 -29.37
CA LEU A 24 1.28 -97.72 -30.78
C LEU A 24 2.53 -98.59 -30.93
N ALA A 25 2.33 -99.90 -31.01
CA ALA A 25 3.29 -100.82 -31.61
C ALA A 25 2.54 -102.03 -32.16
N ASP A 26 2.74 -102.23 -33.46
CA ASP A 26 2.65 -103.50 -34.17
C ASP A 26 1.28 -104.20 -34.23
N THR A 27 0.67 -104.16 -35.42
CA THR A 27 0.03 -105.34 -36.02
C THR A 27 0.10 -105.20 -37.53
N GLY A 28 0.99 -106.00 -38.14
CA GLY A 28 0.81 -106.42 -39.52
C GLY A 28 -0.57 -107.05 -39.70
N GLY A 29 -1.30 -106.56 -40.70
CA GLY A 29 -2.63 -107.05 -41.03
C GLY A 29 -3.06 -106.48 -42.36
N GLY A 30 -2.62 -107.12 -43.44
CA GLY A 30 -3.06 -106.78 -44.79
C GLY A 30 -4.57 -106.97 -44.93
N ILE A 31 -5.23 -105.94 -45.43
CA ILE A 31 -6.44 -106.04 -46.25
C ILE A 31 -6.32 -105.02 -47.39
N GLY A 32 -6.79 -105.45 -48.56
CA GLY A 32 -6.43 -104.94 -49.88
C GLY A 32 -6.45 -103.42 -50.03
N SER A 33 -5.30 -102.91 -50.48
CA SER A 33 -5.20 -101.68 -51.26
C SER A 33 -6.11 -101.81 -52.48
N ALA A 34 -7.28 -101.17 -52.43
CA ALA A 34 -7.99 -100.79 -53.64
C ALA A 34 -7.25 -99.56 -54.20
N VAL A 35 -6.16 -99.84 -54.91
CA VAL A 35 -5.52 -98.90 -55.82
C VAL A 35 -6.54 -98.55 -56.90
N TYR A 36 -7.27 -97.46 -56.72
CA TYR A 36 -7.59 -96.60 -57.86
C TYR A 36 -6.44 -95.62 -58.00
N ALA A 37 -5.38 -96.08 -58.65
CA ALA A 37 -4.40 -95.18 -59.24
C ALA A 37 -5.09 -94.48 -60.41
N SER A 38 -5.71 -93.33 -60.15
CA SER A 38 -5.76 -92.30 -61.17
C SER A 38 -4.32 -91.84 -61.36
N ASN A 39 -3.77 -92.05 -62.56
CA ASN A 39 -2.47 -91.52 -62.99
C ASN A 39 -2.49 -89.98 -63.15
N GLU A 40 -3.43 -89.30 -62.50
CA GLU A 40 -3.55 -87.86 -62.53
C GLU A 40 -2.78 -87.28 -61.33
N PRO A 41 -1.97 -86.23 -61.54
CA PRO A 41 -1.28 -85.57 -60.45
C PRO A 41 -2.32 -85.08 -59.42
N LEU A 42 -2.02 -85.28 -58.13
CA LEU A 42 -2.88 -84.73 -57.07
C LEU A 42 -3.01 -83.21 -57.25
N PRO A 43 -4.19 -82.62 -56.99
CA PRO A 43 -4.41 -81.19 -57.19
C PRO A 43 -3.59 -80.36 -56.21
N ASP A 44 -3.07 -79.22 -56.68
CA ASP A 44 -2.44 -78.22 -55.81
C ASP A 44 -3.49 -77.52 -54.93
N LEU A 45 -3.07 -76.95 -53.80
CA LEU A 45 -3.99 -76.23 -52.91
C LEU A 45 -4.46 -74.94 -53.57
N VAL A 46 -5.77 -74.77 -53.66
CA VAL A 46 -6.42 -73.53 -54.08
C VAL A 46 -7.29 -73.05 -52.93
N MET A 47 -7.36 -71.74 -52.70
CA MET A 47 -8.22 -71.15 -51.69
C MET A 47 -9.38 -70.42 -52.36
N GLY A 48 -10.56 -70.52 -51.77
CA GLY A 48 -11.72 -69.71 -52.11
C GLY A 48 -11.57 -68.26 -51.62
N SER A 49 -12.40 -67.37 -52.14
CA SER A 49 -12.42 -65.95 -51.73
C SER A 49 -12.82 -65.73 -50.27
N ASN A 50 -13.38 -66.75 -49.61
CA ASN A 50 -13.71 -66.77 -48.19
C ASN A 50 -12.55 -67.27 -47.31
N GLY A 51 -11.36 -67.52 -47.87
CA GLY A 51 -10.20 -67.99 -47.10
C GLY A 51 -10.25 -69.47 -46.72
N MET A 52 -11.21 -70.23 -47.25
CA MET A 52 -11.31 -71.68 -47.06
C MET A 52 -10.67 -72.43 -48.23
N PRO A 53 -10.10 -73.64 -48.05
CA PRO A 53 -9.66 -74.45 -49.18
C PRO A 53 -10.80 -74.67 -50.19
N ASP A 54 -10.54 -74.44 -51.46
CA ASP A 54 -11.48 -74.73 -52.55
C ASP A 54 -11.43 -76.23 -52.86
N LEU A 55 -12.50 -76.91 -52.47
CA LEU A 55 -12.64 -78.37 -52.63
C LEU A 55 -13.38 -78.72 -53.93
N SER A 56 -13.76 -77.73 -54.74
CA SER A 56 -14.49 -77.97 -55.98
C SER A 56 -13.64 -78.79 -56.95
N GLY A 57 -14.19 -79.91 -57.41
CA GLY A 57 -13.49 -80.83 -58.30
C GLY A 57 -12.51 -81.81 -57.61
N ILE A 58 -12.45 -81.83 -56.27
CA ILE A 58 -11.61 -82.78 -55.52
C ILE A 58 -12.50 -83.89 -54.93
N THR A 59 -12.20 -85.14 -55.25
CA THR A 59 -12.89 -86.29 -54.64
C THR A 59 -12.31 -86.54 -53.23
N PRO A 60 -13.13 -86.61 -52.17
CA PRO A 60 -12.63 -86.87 -50.83
C PRO A 60 -12.04 -88.29 -50.72
N VAL A 61 -10.97 -88.42 -49.93
CA VAL A 61 -10.30 -89.71 -49.66
C VAL A 61 -11.03 -90.53 -48.58
N SER A 62 -11.77 -89.86 -47.70
CA SER A 62 -12.75 -90.43 -46.77
C SER A 62 -13.81 -89.37 -46.47
N GLU A 63 -14.92 -89.75 -45.83
CA GLU A 63 -15.97 -88.80 -45.45
C GLU A 63 -15.37 -87.58 -44.72
N GLY A 64 -15.62 -86.37 -45.26
CA GLY A 64 -15.11 -85.12 -44.70
C GLY A 64 -13.61 -84.82 -44.89
N VAL A 65 -12.85 -85.70 -45.56
CA VAL A 65 -11.39 -85.56 -45.71
C VAL A 65 -10.98 -85.45 -47.17
N TYR A 66 -10.30 -84.36 -47.49
CA TYR A 66 -9.81 -84.05 -48.82
C TYR A 66 -8.28 -84.01 -48.80
N GLN A 67 -7.65 -84.51 -49.87
CA GLN A 67 -6.20 -84.56 -49.97
C GLN A 67 -5.76 -84.12 -51.37
N GLY A 68 -4.69 -83.34 -51.43
CA GLY A 68 -4.04 -82.95 -52.67
C GLY A 68 -2.53 -83.10 -52.59
N ASN A 69 -1.82 -82.40 -53.48
CA ASN A 69 -0.37 -82.51 -53.59
C ASN A 69 0.33 -81.86 -52.37
N GLY A 70 0.57 -82.67 -51.34
CA GLY A 70 1.29 -82.24 -50.14
C GLY A 70 0.44 -81.50 -49.10
N TRP A 71 -0.88 -81.56 -49.21
CA TRP A 71 -1.82 -80.97 -48.24
C TRP A 71 -3.04 -81.87 -48.03
N LYS A 72 -3.69 -81.72 -46.87
CA LYS A 72 -4.91 -82.43 -46.46
C LYS A 72 -5.82 -81.47 -45.71
N TYR A 73 -7.13 -81.52 -45.97
CA TYR A 73 -8.14 -80.73 -45.28
C TYR A 73 -9.23 -81.63 -44.68
N GLU A 74 -9.53 -81.41 -43.40
CA GLU A 74 -10.60 -82.09 -42.66
C GLU A 74 -11.72 -81.10 -42.34
N ILE A 75 -12.92 -81.35 -42.89
CA ILE A 75 -14.03 -80.40 -42.81
C ILE A 75 -14.61 -80.31 -41.39
N ASP A 76 -14.73 -81.44 -40.68
CA ASP A 76 -15.36 -81.50 -39.36
C ASP A 76 -14.55 -80.77 -38.28
N SER A 77 -13.23 -80.77 -38.42
CA SER A 77 -12.30 -80.14 -37.49
C SER A 77 -11.79 -78.77 -37.99
N HIS A 78 -12.20 -78.35 -39.18
CA HIS A 78 -11.65 -77.21 -39.93
C HIS A 78 -10.12 -77.18 -39.92
N THR A 79 -9.47 -78.33 -40.11
CA THR A 79 -8.01 -78.44 -40.01
C THR A 79 -7.39 -78.60 -41.39
N LEU A 80 -6.53 -77.65 -41.77
CA LEU A 80 -5.66 -77.73 -42.94
C LEU A 80 -4.27 -78.20 -42.51
N THR A 81 -3.86 -79.36 -42.99
CA THR A 81 -2.52 -79.92 -42.77
C THR A 81 -1.68 -79.76 -44.03
N LEU A 82 -0.51 -79.15 -43.91
CA LEU A 82 0.49 -79.01 -44.98
C LEU A 82 1.59 -80.04 -44.73
N GLU A 83 1.65 -81.10 -45.52
CA GLU A 83 2.60 -82.20 -45.36
C GLU A 83 3.97 -81.87 -45.97
N ARG A 84 3.96 -81.25 -47.16
CA ARG A 84 5.16 -80.83 -47.88
C ARG A 84 4.89 -79.69 -48.87
N GLY A 85 5.92 -78.92 -49.21
CA GLY A 85 5.85 -77.85 -50.21
C GLY A 85 6.00 -76.45 -49.62
N GLU A 86 5.81 -75.43 -50.45
CA GLU A 86 5.89 -74.03 -50.04
C GLU A 86 4.51 -73.36 -50.22
N TYR A 87 4.02 -72.70 -49.17
CA TYR A 87 2.68 -72.12 -49.13
C TYR A 87 2.75 -70.66 -48.67
N ASN A 88 2.07 -69.78 -49.40
CA ASN A 88 2.04 -68.35 -49.11
C ASN A 88 0.59 -67.88 -48.97
N PHE A 89 0.10 -67.69 -47.75
CA PHE A 89 -1.24 -67.19 -47.46
C PHE A 89 -1.31 -65.65 -47.39
N SER A 90 -0.41 -64.94 -48.07
CA SER A 90 -0.54 -63.49 -48.26
C SER A 90 -1.55 -63.16 -49.37
N LYS A 91 -1.96 -61.89 -49.44
CA LYS A 91 -2.90 -61.37 -50.44
C LYS A 91 -2.51 -61.69 -51.90
N ASN A 92 -1.22 -61.73 -52.20
CA ASN A 92 -0.69 -62.01 -53.55
C ASN A 92 -0.26 -63.47 -53.74
N GLY A 93 -0.46 -64.33 -52.74
CA GLY A 93 -0.18 -65.77 -52.81
C GLY A 93 -1.46 -66.55 -53.05
N LEU A 94 -1.70 -67.56 -52.21
CA LEU A 94 -2.92 -68.35 -52.14
C LEU A 94 -4.13 -67.55 -51.64
N GLY A 95 -3.91 -66.38 -51.03
CA GLY A 95 -4.93 -65.64 -50.30
C GLY A 95 -4.89 -65.94 -48.79
N GLN A 96 -5.45 -65.03 -48.00
CA GLN A 96 -5.45 -65.16 -46.54
C GLN A 96 -6.29 -66.35 -46.10
N LEU A 97 -5.73 -67.18 -45.22
CA LEU A 97 -6.46 -68.27 -44.59
C LEU A 97 -7.51 -67.71 -43.62
N ASP A 98 -8.71 -68.27 -43.65
CA ASP A 98 -9.79 -67.92 -42.72
C ASP A 98 -9.37 -68.15 -41.26
N PRO A 99 -9.66 -67.21 -40.34
CA PRO A 99 -9.26 -67.32 -38.94
C PRO A 99 -9.82 -68.53 -38.18
N ASP A 100 -10.90 -69.16 -38.67
CA ASP A 100 -11.49 -70.35 -38.05
C ASP A 100 -10.82 -71.66 -38.52
N VAL A 101 -9.94 -71.60 -39.52
CA VAL A 101 -9.21 -72.77 -40.01
C VAL A 101 -7.93 -73.00 -39.20
N LYS A 102 -7.85 -74.17 -38.56
CA LYS A 102 -6.65 -74.63 -37.85
C LYS A 102 -5.59 -75.04 -38.85
N LEU A 103 -4.43 -74.40 -38.79
CA LEU A 103 -3.31 -74.69 -39.68
C LEU A 103 -2.27 -75.56 -38.98
N VAL A 104 -1.98 -76.74 -39.56
CA VAL A 104 -0.92 -77.65 -39.13
C VAL A 104 0.15 -77.70 -40.21
N VAL A 105 1.38 -77.33 -39.86
CA VAL A 105 2.54 -77.32 -40.76
C VAL A 105 3.45 -78.49 -40.43
N GLY A 106 3.53 -79.46 -41.32
CA GLY A 106 4.42 -80.61 -41.22
C GLY A 106 5.88 -80.22 -41.52
N ALA A 107 6.82 -81.06 -41.07
CA ALA A 107 8.26 -80.78 -41.19
C ALA A 107 8.78 -80.62 -42.63
N GLY A 108 8.04 -81.13 -43.63
CA GLY A 108 8.36 -80.98 -45.05
C GLY A 108 7.75 -79.74 -45.71
N ALA A 109 6.92 -78.97 -44.99
CA ALA A 109 6.22 -77.80 -45.49
C ALA A 109 6.84 -76.50 -44.97
N LYS A 110 6.79 -75.44 -45.78
CA LYS A 110 7.31 -74.12 -45.44
C LYS A 110 6.23 -73.07 -45.71
N LEU A 111 5.94 -72.23 -44.71
CA LEU A 111 5.14 -71.03 -44.90
C LEU A 111 6.03 -69.86 -45.29
N THR A 112 5.62 -69.11 -46.31
CA THR A 112 6.32 -67.89 -46.77
C THR A 112 5.47 -66.63 -46.72
N GLY A 113 4.21 -66.73 -46.29
CA GLY A 113 3.38 -65.56 -46.02
C GLY A 113 2.04 -65.90 -45.41
N GLY A 114 1.37 -64.86 -44.89
CA GLY A 114 0.10 -64.93 -44.19
C GLY A 114 0.21 -64.41 -42.75
N ALA A 115 -0.94 -64.09 -42.16
CA ALA A 115 -1.05 -63.73 -40.74
C ALA A 115 -2.22 -64.47 -40.09
N PHE A 116 -2.02 -64.98 -38.87
CA PHE A 116 -2.93 -65.96 -38.25
C PHE A 116 -3.30 -65.56 -36.82
N ASN A 117 -4.46 -66.03 -36.35
CA ASN A 117 -4.95 -65.78 -34.97
C ASN A 117 -4.09 -66.46 -33.89
N GLU A 118 -3.40 -67.53 -34.25
CA GLU A 118 -2.51 -68.31 -33.40
C GLU A 118 -1.26 -68.71 -34.19
N ILE A 119 -0.20 -69.09 -33.49
CA ILE A 119 0.99 -69.65 -34.15
C ILE A 119 0.58 -70.98 -34.79
N PRO A 120 0.68 -71.15 -36.12
CA PRO A 120 0.32 -72.41 -36.77
C PRO A 120 1.04 -73.59 -36.13
N HIS A 121 0.33 -74.69 -35.88
CA HIS A 121 0.88 -75.86 -35.21
C HIS A 121 2.04 -76.43 -36.04
N GLY A 122 3.20 -76.65 -35.42
CA GLY A 122 4.43 -77.06 -36.11
C GLY A 122 5.41 -75.90 -36.38
N LEU A 123 4.98 -74.65 -36.17
CA LEU A 123 5.86 -73.47 -36.11
C LEU A 123 6.13 -73.04 -34.66
N THR A 124 7.13 -72.18 -34.47
CA THR A 124 7.46 -71.54 -33.20
C THR A 124 7.39 -70.02 -33.31
N ALA A 125 7.56 -69.31 -32.18
CA ALA A 125 7.68 -67.85 -32.15
C ALA A 125 8.83 -67.32 -33.02
N ASP A 126 9.83 -68.15 -33.34
CA ASP A 126 10.94 -67.73 -34.21
C ASP A 126 10.51 -67.54 -35.67
N ASN A 127 9.41 -68.17 -36.09
CA ASN A 127 8.90 -68.11 -37.46
C ASN A 127 7.98 -66.92 -37.73
N VAL A 128 7.45 -66.30 -36.68
CA VAL A 128 6.36 -65.31 -36.77
C VAL A 128 6.73 -63.99 -36.12
N GLN A 129 6.12 -62.92 -36.59
CA GLN A 129 6.13 -61.60 -35.98
C GLN A 129 4.76 -61.36 -35.32
N PRO A 130 4.70 -61.23 -33.99
CA PRO A 130 3.48 -60.82 -33.31
C PRO A 130 3.11 -59.37 -33.67
N ILE A 131 1.84 -59.16 -33.99
CA ILE A 131 1.22 -57.86 -34.23
C ILE A 131 -0.02 -57.77 -33.34
N ILE A 132 -0.10 -56.73 -32.51
CA ILE A 132 -1.12 -56.59 -31.47
C ILE A 132 -1.82 -55.26 -31.65
N LEU A 133 -3.14 -55.26 -31.83
CA LEU A 133 -3.95 -54.05 -31.75
C LEU A 133 -4.27 -53.75 -30.28
N ASN A 134 -3.79 -52.61 -29.80
CA ASN A 134 -4.09 -52.13 -28.46
C ASN A 134 -5.35 -51.23 -28.44
N GLY A 135 -5.98 -51.12 -27.27
CA GLY A 135 -7.20 -50.35 -27.05
C GLY A 135 -8.48 -51.13 -27.33
N SER A 136 -9.59 -50.41 -27.53
CA SER A 136 -10.94 -50.98 -27.70
C SER A 136 -11.30 -51.32 -29.15
N GLY A 137 -10.38 -51.15 -30.09
CA GLY A 137 -10.59 -51.47 -31.50
C GLY A 137 -10.62 -52.97 -31.78
N SER A 138 -10.97 -53.32 -33.00
CA SER A 138 -10.98 -54.69 -33.53
C SER A 138 -10.34 -54.72 -34.92
N ILE A 139 -9.77 -55.86 -35.29
CA ILE A 139 -9.28 -56.10 -36.65
C ILE A 139 -10.47 -56.58 -37.50
N LYS A 140 -10.75 -55.85 -38.59
CA LYS A 140 -11.87 -56.14 -39.50
C LYS A 140 -11.44 -57.04 -40.65
N ALA A 141 -10.23 -56.83 -41.17
CA ALA A 141 -9.69 -57.62 -42.27
C ALA A 141 -8.18 -57.75 -42.16
N VAL A 142 -7.69 -58.90 -42.64
CA VAL A 142 -6.26 -59.19 -42.78
C VAL A 142 -6.03 -59.64 -44.21
N ASN A 143 -5.04 -59.06 -44.90
CA ASN A 143 -4.66 -59.42 -46.27
C ASN A 143 -5.86 -59.45 -47.25
N GLY A 144 -6.86 -58.59 -47.01
CA GLY A 144 -8.08 -58.47 -47.82
C GLY A 144 -9.22 -59.42 -47.43
N LEU A 145 -9.03 -60.32 -46.46
CA LEU A 145 -10.09 -61.19 -45.95
C LEU A 145 -10.76 -60.57 -44.72
N SER A 146 -12.02 -60.15 -44.88
CA SER A 146 -12.84 -59.64 -43.78
C SER A 146 -13.47 -60.79 -42.98
N SER A 147 -13.38 -60.74 -41.65
CA SER A 147 -14.01 -61.71 -40.76
C SER A 147 -14.26 -61.10 -39.38
N PRO A 148 -15.39 -61.41 -38.71
CA PRO A 148 -15.61 -61.01 -37.32
C PRO A 148 -14.73 -61.79 -36.31
N ASN A 149 -14.10 -62.89 -36.75
CA ASN A 149 -13.36 -63.81 -35.89
C ASN A 149 -11.85 -63.49 -35.85
N TRP A 150 -11.40 -62.38 -36.45
CA TRP A 150 -10.03 -61.92 -36.29
C TRP A 150 -9.76 -61.49 -34.85
N ASN A 151 -8.70 -62.03 -34.26
CA ASN A 151 -8.21 -61.62 -32.94
C ASN A 151 -7.52 -60.26 -33.02
N THR A 152 -7.38 -59.59 -31.87
CA THR A 152 -6.53 -58.39 -31.75
C THR A 152 -5.05 -58.71 -31.80
N THR A 153 -4.65 -59.96 -31.57
CA THR A 153 -3.28 -60.46 -31.74
C THR A 153 -3.20 -61.35 -32.97
N LEU A 154 -2.29 -61.01 -33.88
CA LEU A 154 -1.97 -61.76 -35.08
C LEU A 154 -0.52 -62.23 -35.06
N TYR A 155 -0.26 -63.35 -35.70
CA TYR A 155 1.06 -63.93 -35.90
C TYR A 155 1.34 -63.96 -37.41
N ALA A 156 2.05 -62.93 -37.90
CA ALA A 156 2.44 -62.83 -39.30
C ALA A 156 3.70 -63.66 -39.57
N ILE A 157 3.80 -64.34 -40.69
CA ILE A 157 5.07 -64.96 -41.10
C ILE A 157 6.13 -63.87 -41.27
N LYS A 158 7.32 -64.07 -40.71
CA LYS A 158 8.43 -63.11 -40.83
C LYS A 158 8.78 -62.87 -42.30
N ASP A 159 9.21 -61.64 -42.60
CA ASP A 159 9.53 -61.17 -43.96
C ASP A 159 8.36 -61.20 -44.96
N SER A 160 7.13 -61.43 -44.49
CA SER A 160 5.95 -61.40 -45.34
C SER A 160 5.23 -60.05 -45.29
N GLN A 161 4.52 -59.72 -46.38
CA GLN A 161 3.64 -58.55 -46.42
C GLN A 161 2.34 -58.84 -45.68
N VAL A 162 1.93 -57.87 -44.87
CA VAL A 162 0.68 -57.89 -44.12
C VAL A 162 -0.10 -56.61 -44.43
N GLU A 163 -1.38 -56.78 -44.72
CA GLU A 163 -2.37 -55.71 -44.77
C GLU A 163 -3.34 -55.90 -43.60
N ILE A 164 -3.56 -54.87 -42.79
CA ILE A 164 -4.47 -54.89 -41.64
C ILE A 164 -5.44 -53.74 -41.78
N GLU A 165 -6.73 -54.03 -41.67
CA GLU A 165 -7.79 -53.03 -41.55
C GLU A 165 -8.41 -53.13 -40.15
N ALA A 166 -8.44 -52.02 -39.42
CA ALA A 166 -9.00 -51.95 -38.07
C ALA A 166 -10.33 -51.19 -38.03
N SER A 167 -11.07 -51.33 -36.93
CA SER A 167 -12.27 -50.52 -36.67
C SER A 167 -11.98 -49.11 -36.17
N VAL A 168 -10.71 -48.80 -35.88
CA VAL A 168 -10.23 -47.52 -35.38
C VAL A 168 -9.06 -47.02 -36.24
N PRO A 169 -8.83 -45.70 -36.32
CA PRO A 169 -7.61 -45.17 -36.95
C PRO A 169 -6.36 -45.72 -36.26
N LEU A 170 -5.37 -46.11 -37.05
CA LEU A 170 -4.07 -46.60 -36.60
C LEU A 170 -3.09 -45.44 -36.66
N THR A 171 -2.61 -44.95 -35.51
CA THR A 171 -1.81 -43.71 -35.42
C THR A 171 -0.33 -43.96 -35.17
N ASP A 172 -0.02 -45.01 -34.44
CA ASP A 172 1.34 -45.37 -34.05
C ASP A 172 1.55 -46.89 -34.02
N ILE A 173 2.81 -47.29 -34.09
CA ILE A 173 3.26 -48.64 -33.77
C ILE A 173 4.33 -48.49 -32.71
N ASN A 174 4.12 -49.12 -31.56
CA ASN A 174 5.00 -49.03 -30.40
C ASN A 174 5.27 -47.58 -29.95
N CYS A 175 4.24 -46.72 -29.97
CA CYS A 175 4.32 -45.27 -29.73
C CYS A 175 5.07 -44.49 -30.81
N ARG A 176 5.47 -45.11 -31.92
CA ARG A 176 6.13 -44.40 -33.01
C ARG A 176 5.14 -44.10 -34.13
N ALA A 177 5.07 -42.84 -34.54
CA ALA A 177 4.13 -42.39 -35.56
C ALA A 177 4.29 -43.18 -36.86
N ILE A 178 3.16 -43.58 -37.45
CA ILE A 178 3.16 -44.34 -38.70
C ILE A 178 3.46 -43.41 -39.88
N LYS A 179 4.43 -43.80 -40.71
CA LYS A 179 4.81 -43.03 -41.90
C LYS A 179 3.74 -43.19 -42.98
N SER A 180 3.42 -42.09 -43.66
CA SER A 180 2.35 -41.99 -44.67
C SER A 180 2.33 -43.14 -45.70
N ARG A 181 3.52 -43.57 -46.15
CA ARG A 181 3.69 -44.67 -47.12
C ARG A 181 3.12 -46.03 -46.70
N TYR A 182 2.84 -46.23 -45.41
CA TYR A 182 2.29 -47.48 -44.89
C TYR A 182 0.76 -47.48 -44.84
N TYR A 183 0.12 -46.32 -44.96
CA TYR A 183 -1.33 -46.26 -45.12
C TYR A 183 -1.72 -46.60 -46.56
N LEU A 184 -2.83 -47.31 -46.71
CA LEU A 184 -3.40 -47.58 -48.05
C LEU A 184 -4.01 -46.32 -48.66
N ASP A 185 -4.66 -45.52 -47.82
CA ASP A 185 -5.17 -44.18 -48.14
C ASP A 185 -4.75 -43.24 -47.00
N ASN A 186 -4.05 -42.15 -47.31
CA ASN A 186 -3.61 -41.21 -46.27
C ASN A 186 -4.78 -40.44 -45.62
N ASN A 187 -5.96 -40.43 -46.23
CA ASN A 187 -7.17 -39.85 -45.66
C ASN A 187 -7.90 -40.85 -44.74
N ASP A 188 -7.70 -42.15 -44.95
CA ASP A 188 -8.27 -43.21 -44.12
C ASP A 188 -7.18 -44.01 -43.41
N LYS A 189 -6.90 -43.59 -42.18
CA LYS A 189 -5.86 -44.19 -41.34
C LYS A 189 -6.25 -45.53 -40.71
N THR A 190 -7.38 -46.14 -41.09
CA THR A 190 -7.81 -47.43 -40.51
C THR A 190 -7.09 -48.64 -41.08
N ALA A 191 -6.39 -48.49 -42.22
CA ALA A 191 -5.72 -49.59 -42.90
C ALA A 191 -4.22 -49.36 -43.12
N LEU A 192 -3.42 -50.39 -42.82
CA LEU A 192 -1.97 -50.40 -43.00
C LEU A 192 -1.52 -51.52 -43.93
N ARG A 193 -0.46 -51.27 -44.69
CA ARG A 193 0.29 -52.27 -45.45
C ARG A 193 1.78 -52.12 -45.19
N PHE A 194 2.39 -53.20 -44.70
CA PHE A 194 3.83 -53.24 -44.44
C PHE A 194 4.37 -54.66 -44.60
N THR A 195 5.70 -54.78 -44.68
CA THR A 195 6.40 -56.05 -44.64
C THR A 195 7.14 -56.14 -43.32
N THR A 196 7.02 -57.27 -42.60
CA THR A 196 7.69 -57.54 -41.30
C THR A 196 9.20 -57.78 -41.44
N SER A 197 9.84 -57.03 -42.33
CA SER A 197 11.28 -57.05 -42.61
C SER A 197 12.08 -56.47 -41.46
N PHE A 198 13.35 -56.85 -41.37
CA PHE A 198 14.30 -56.32 -40.38
C PHE A 198 14.29 -54.78 -40.31
N SER A 199 14.29 -54.07 -41.44
CA SER A 199 14.31 -52.60 -41.48
C SER A 199 13.02 -51.95 -40.95
N PHE A 200 11.88 -52.62 -41.13
CA PHE A 200 10.60 -52.17 -40.57
C PHE A 200 10.59 -52.35 -39.05
N LEU A 201 11.03 -53.51 -38.57
CA LEU A 201 11.13 -53.81 -37.13
C LEU A 201 12.15 -52.92 -36.42
N ASP A 202 13.28 -52.61 -37.06
CA ASP A 202 14.27 -51.66 -36.54
C ASP A 202 13.69 -50.24 -36.43
N THR A 203 12.85 -49.84 -37.39
CA THR A 203 12.19 -48.52 -37.35
C THR A 203 11.17 -48.44 -36.22
N TYR A 204 10.28 -49.42 -36.08
CA TYR A 204 9.17 -49.37 -35.13
C TYR A 204 9.47 -50.04 -33.79
N GLY A 205 10.67 -50.60 -33.63
CA GLY A 205 11.17 -51.21 -32.42
C GLY A 205 10.43 -52.46 -31.96
N GLY A 206 11.05 -53.19 -31.03
CA GLY A 206 10.41 -54.23 -30.21
C GLY A 206 10.34 -55.64 -30.83
N PRO A 207 10.26 -56.69 -29.99
CA PRO A 207 9.98 -58.05 -30.44
C PRO A 207 8.53 -58.24 -30.91
N GLU A 208 7.63 -57.33 -30.52
CA GLU A 208 6.20 -57.32 -30.86
C GLU A 208 5.84 -55.96 -31.46
N LEU A 209 4.96 -55.94 -32.47
CA LEU A 209 4.45 -54.72 -33.07
C LEU A 209 3.09 -54.37 -32.45
N ILE A 210 3.07 -53.40 -31.54
CA ILE A 210 1.83 -52.97 -30.88
C ILE A 210 1.27 -51.76 -31.62
N LEU A 211 0.19 -51.95 -32.36
CA LEU A 211 -0.56 -50.89 -33.03
C LEU A 211 -1.36 -50.08 -31.98
N ASN A 212 -1.37 -48.75 -32.11
CA ASN A 212 -2.05 -47.85 -31.18
C ASN A 212 -1.59 -48.02 -29.73
N LYS A 213 -0.28 -48.11 -29.51
CA LYS A 213 0.29 -48.27 -28.18
C LYS A 213 0.18 -46.97 -27.37
N SER A 214 0.27 -45.82 -28.04
CA SER A 214 0.10 -44.52 -27.40
C SER A 214 -1.19 -44.46 -26.58
N SER A 215 -1.08 -43.99 -25.34
CA SER A 215 -2.18 -44.02 -24.36
C SER A 215 -2.70 -42.64 -24.00
N ARG A 216 -1.98 -41.58 -24.38
CA ARG A 216 -2.33 -40.20 -24.06
C ARG A 216 -1.79 -39.21 -25.10
N THR A 217 -2.35 -38.00 -25.07
CA THR A 217 -1.97 -36.85 -25.91
C THR A 217 -1.84 -35.56 -25.11
N ASN A 218 -2.29 -35.55 -23.85
CA ASN A 218 -2.18 -34.38 -22.99
C ASN A 218 -0.74 -34.20 -22.48
N LEU A 219 -0.32 -32.94 -22.34
CA LEU A 219 0.94 -32.58 -21.73
C LEU A 219 0.83 -32.85 -20.23
N ILE A 220 1.72 -33.68 -19.72
CA ILE A 220 1.93 -33.88 -18.28
C ILE A 220 3.40 -33.57 -18.01
N MET A 221 3.66 -32.83 -16.95
CA MET A 221 4.99 -32.53 -16.44
C MET A 221 5.30 -33.48 -15.29
N LYS A 222 6.53 -33.98 -15.24
CA LYS A 222 7.06 -34.70 -14.09
C LYS A 222 7.40 -33.70 -12.98
N GLU A 223 7.54 -34.21 -11.75
CA GLU A 223 7.96 -33.40 -10.59
C GLU A 223 9.34 -32.73 -10.79
N ASP A 224 10.19 -33.28 -11.66
CA ASP A 224 11.50 -32.72 -12.03
C ASP A 224 11.42 -31.51 -13.00
N GLY A 225 10.22 -31.14 -13.46
CA GLY A 225 9.99 -30.01 -14.35
C GLY A 225 10.10 -30.31 -15.84
N SER A 226 10.39 -31.55 -16.24
CA SER A 226 10.43 -31.97 -17.64
C SER A 226 9.13 -32.68 -18.05
N PRO A 227 8.77 -32.68 -19.35
CA PRO A 227 7.59 -33.40 -19.82
C PRO A 227 7.69 -34.90 -19.52
N ASP A 228 6.58 -35.48 -19.08
CA ASP A 228 6.40 -36.92 -19.10
C ASP A 228 6.10 -37.32 -20.54
N LEU A 229 6.92 -38.21 -21.11
CA LEU A 229 6.81 -38.69 -22.48
C LEU A 229 6.29 -40.13 -22.58
N GLU A 230 6.05 -40.81 -21.45
CA GLU A 230 5.57 -42.20 -21.44
C GLU A 230 4.19 -42.31 -22.12
N GLY A 231 4.09 -43.16 -23.16
CA GLY A 231 2.83 -43.39 -23.87
C GLY A 231 2.44 -42.26 -24.84
N ILE A 232 3.32 -41.29 -25.10
CA ILE A 232 3.11 -40.24 -26.10
C ILE A 232 3.64 -40.71 -27.46
N PRO A 233 2.92 -40.46 -28.57
CA PRO A 233 3.42 -40.78 -29.90
C PRO A 233 4.60 -39.89 -30.28
N TYR A 234 5.64 -40.48 -30.89
CA TYR A 234 6.82 -39.75 -31.34
C TYR A 234 7.29 -40.17 -32.75
N ASP A 235 8.04 -39.31 -33.43
CA ASP A 235 8.79 -39.67 -34.62
C ASP A 235 10.22 -39.12 -34.55
N TRP A 236 11.16 -39.87 -35.12
CA TRP A 236 12.54 -39.41 -35.26
C TRP A 236 12.66 -38.51 -36.47
N SER A 237 13.07 -37.27 -36.24
CA SER A 237 13.50 -36.38 -37.31
C SER A 237 14.99 -36.52 -37.55
N GLY A 238 15.36 -37.04 -38.73
CA GLY A 238 16.76 -37.07 -39.16
C GLY A 238 17.34 -35.68 -39.42
N GLU A 239 16.51 -34.66 -39.63
CA GLU A 239 16.95 -33.26 -39.80
C GLU A 239 17.40 -32.67 -38.47
N TYR A 240 16.63 -32.88 -37.40
CA TYR A 240 16.94 -32.37 -36.07
C TYR A 240 17.81 -33.33 -35.24
N LEU A 241 18.04 -34.55 -35.73
CA LEU A 241 18.67 -35.64 -34.98
C LEU A 241 18.01 -35.82 -33.60
N ALA A 242 16.68 -35.80 -33.59
CA ALA A 242 15.87 -35.71 -32.37
C ALA A 242 14.59 -36.53 -32.49
N ASP A 243 14.11 -37.02 -31.35
CA ASP A 243 12.76 -37.58 -31.21
C ASP A 243 11.76 -36.46 -30.96
N ILE A 244 10.71 -36.39 -31.79
CA ILE A 244 9.66 -35.38 -31.72
C ILE A 244 8.40 -36.04 -31.19
N TYR A 245 8.07 -35.74 -29.95
CA TYR A 245 6.85 -36.16 -29.29
C TYR A 245 5.75 -35.16 -29.60
N THR A 246 4.58 -35.64 -30.01
CA THR A 246 3.46 -34.75 -30.39
C THR A 246 2.23 -35.09 -29.56
N GLY A 247 1.59 -34.06 -29.02
CA GLY A 247 0.33 -34.17 -28.30
C GLY A 247 -0.69 -33.15 -28.80
N ASP A 248 -1.79 -33.03 -28.06
CA ASP A 248 -2.86 -32.09 -28.37
C ASP A 248 -2.45 -30.66 -27.99
N GLY A 249 -2.08 -29.86 -28.98
CA GLY A 249 -1.65 -28.46 -28.81
C GLY A 249 -0.21 -28.25 -28.38
N TRP A 250 0.62 -29.31 -28.30
CA TRP A 250 2.03 -29.19 -27.94
C TRP A 250 2.89 -30.22 -28.67
N ARG A 251 4.19 -29.95 -28.76
CA ARG A 251 5.21 -30.93 -29.13
C ARG A 251 6.47 -30.75 -28.32
N TYR A 252 7.20 -31.82 -28.09
CA TYR A 252 8.48 -31.79 -27.40
C TYR A 252 9.56 -32.37 -28.31
N VAL A 253 10.67 -31.65 -28.44
CA VAL A 253 11.85 -32.09 -29.18
C VAL A 253 12.88 -32.56 -28.16
N ASP A 254 13.23 -33.84 -28.23
CA ASP A 254 14.23 -34.51 -27.39
C ASP A 254 15.47 -34.80 -28.24
N GLY A 255 16.55 -34.03 -28.07
CA GLY A 255 17.70 -34.05 -28.98
C GLY A 255 18.90 -33.25 -28.49
N ILE A 256 19.57 -32.53 -29.40
CA ILE A 256 20.74 -31.70 -29.04
C ILE A 256 20.31 -30.47 -28.20
N SER A 257 19.08 -30.00 -28.40
CA SER A 257 18.48 -28.90 -27.66
C SER A 257 17.04 -29.26 -27.37
N ASP A 258 16.78 -29.52 -26.09
CA ASP A 258 15.48 -29.98 -25.63
C ASP A 258 14.55 -28.80 -25.41
N TYR A 259 13.40 -28.81 -26.08
CA TYR A 259 12.40 -27.76 -25.89
C TYR A 259 10.98 -28.26 -26.06
N LEU A 260 10.09 -27.63 -25.30
CA LEU A 260 8.66 -27.79 -25.39
C LEU A 260 8.08 -26.64 -26.23
N GLU A 261 7.39 -26.98 -27.32
CA GLU A 261 6.64 -26.00 -28.10
C GLU A 261 5.14 -26.12 -27.79
N LEU A 262 4.54 -24.99 -27.43
CA LEU A 262 3.11 -24.83 -27.18
C LEU A 262 2.48 -24.16 -28.39
N THR A 263 1.40 -24.73 -28.92
CA THR A 263 0.77 -24.29 -30.19
C THR A 263 -0.72 -24.03 -30.08
N ALA A 264 -1.37 -24.48 -29.00
CA ALA A 264 -2.78 -24.23 -28.74
C ALA A 264 -3.05 -24.24 -27.23
N HIS A 265 -4.26 -23.87 -26.82
CA HIS A 265 -4.74 -23.92 -25.43
C HIS A 265 -4.08 -22.92 -24.47
N SER A 266 -4.55 -22.95 -23.23
CA SER A 266 -4.01 -22.17 -22.14
C SER A 266 -3.46 -23.10 -21.05
N TYR A 267 -2.19 -22.89 -20.68
CA TYR A 267 -1.42 -23.75 -19.80
C TYR A 267 -1.07 -23.03 -18.51
N ASN A 268 -1.39 -23.65 -17.37
CA ASN A 268 -0.97 -23.19 -16.05
C ASN A 268 0.10 -24.13 -15.48
N PHE A 269 1.36 -23.76 -15.63
CA PHE A 269 2.53 -24.51 -15.17
C PHE A 269 2.81 -24.39 -13.67
N ARG A 270 1.83 -23.95 -12.87
CA ARG A 270 1.83 -24.21 -11.43
C ARG A 270 1.50 -25.66 -11.10
N TYR A 271 1.03 -26.45 -12.08
CA TYR A 271 0.56 -27.82 -11.87
C TYR A 271 1.20 -28.79 -12.86
N CYS A 272 1.37 -30.05 -12.45
CA CYS A 272 1.91 -31.12 -13.30
C CYS A 272 1.03 -31.43 -14.52
N ASP A 273 -0.30 -31.30 -14.44
CA ASP A 273 -1.21 -31.24 -15.59
C ASP A 273 -1.58 -29.77 -15.85
N PRO A 274 -0.87 -29.06 -16.74
CA PRO A 274 -1.07 -27.64 -16.96
C PRO A 274 -2.41 -27.30 -17.63
N LEU A 275 -3.10 -28.27 -18.24
CA LEU A 275 -4.43 -28.07 -18.81
C LEU A 275 -5.53 -28.35 -17.78
N ASN A 276 -5.37 -29.40 -16.97
CA ASN A 276 -6.36 -29.82 -15.95
C ASN A 276 -5.92 -29.43 -14.52
N ASN A 277 -5.54 -28.18 -14.37
CA ASN A 277 -5.01 -27.55 -13.14
C ASN A 277 -5.78 -27.83 -11.82
N LYS A 278 -7.03 -28.29 -11.84
CA LYS A 278 -7.85 -28.56 -10.64
C LYS A 278 -7.61 -29.93 -10.00
N ILE A 279 -6.97 -30.87 -10.70
CA ILE A 279 -6.88 -32.27 -10.27
C ILE A 279 -5.41 -32.69 -10.05
N SER A 280 -4.46 -31.86 -10.49
CA SER A 280 -3.03 -32.17 -10.46
C SER A 280 -2.31 -31.63 -9.24
N SER A 281 -1.21 -32.31 -8.86
CA SER A 281 -0.21 -31.78 -7.92
C SER A 281 0.44 -30.51 -8.46
N GLU A 282 0.98 -29.70 -7.54
CA GLU A 282 1.75 -28.50 -7.87
C GLU A 282 3.09 -28.87 -8.50
N LEU A 283 3.48 -28.09 -9.51
CA LEU A 283 4.76 -28.19 -10.19
C LEU A 283 5.73 -27.15 -9.61
N ALA A 284 6.89 -27.60 -9.15
CA ALA A 284 7.88 -26.72 -8.53
C ALA A 284 8.49 -25.71 -9.53
N ALA A 285 8.88 -26.18 -10.72
CA ALA A 285 9.34 -25.34 -11.82
C ALA A 285 9.43 -26.14 -13.11
N VAL A 286 9.27 -25.48 -14.26
CA VAL A 286 9.63 -26.03 -15.57
C VAL A 286 11.14 -25.90 -15.81
N THR A 287 11.74 -26.98 -16.29
CA THR A 287 13.20 -27.11 -16.46
C THR A 287 13.67 -27.29 -17.90
N CYS A 288 12.74 -27.46 -18.85
CA CYS A 288 13.04 -27.40 -20.29
C CYS A 288 12.85 -25.99 -20.84
N ASP A 289 13.45 -25.70 -21.99
CA ASP A 289 13.16 -24.47 -22.73
C ASP A 289 11.75 -24.52 -23.32
N ILE A 290 11.08 -23.38 -23.41
CA ILE A 290 9.72 -23.29 -23.97
C ILE A 290 9.70 -22.35 -25.19
N THR A 291 9.04 -22.79 -26.25
CA THR A 291 8.57 -21.92 -27.33
C THR A 291 7.05 -21.80 -27.24
N ASN A 292 6.54 -20.60 -26.91
CA ASN A 292 5.12 -20.31 -26.84
C ASN A 292 4.65 -19.70 -28.16
N SER A 293 4.06 -20.53 -29.02
CA SER A 293 3.64 -20.16 -30.37
C SER A 293 2.24 -19.54 -30.41
N SER A 294 1.89 -18.92 -31.54
CA SER A 294 0.55 -18.37 -31.78
C SER A 294 -0.56 -19.40 -31.52
N GLY A 295 -1.56 -19.01 -30.73
CA GLY A 295 -2.66 -19.87 -30.29
C GLY A 295 -2.49 -20.47 -28.89
N ALA A 296 -1.30 -20.40 -28.31
CA ALA A 296 -1.02 -20.84 -26.95
C ALA A 296 -0.94 -19.67 -25.93
N THR A 297 -1.37 -19.94 -24.70
CA THR A 297 -1.29 -19.03 -23.56
C THR A 297 -0.56 -19.69 -22.40
N ILE A 298 0.38 -18.98 -21.78
CA ILE A 298 0.96 -19.33 -20.48
C ILE A 298 0.29 -18.47 -19.41
N GLU A 299 -0.42 -19.10 -18.46
CA GLU A 299 -1.14 -18.39 -17.41
C GLU A 299 -0.26 -18.06 -16.21
N ASP A 300 0.51 -19.04 -15.73
CA ASP A 300 1.39 -18.92 -14.57
C ASP A 300 2.36 -20.12 -14.51
N GLY A 301 3.35 -20.05 -13.63
CA GLY A 301 4.37 -21.09 -13.41
C GLY A 301 5.74 -20.50 -13.03
N ILE A 302 6.67 -21.37 -12.67
CA ILE A 302 8.08 -20.99 -12.45
C ILE A 302 8.92 -21.59 -13.57
N PHE A 303 9.69 -20.78 -14.29
CA PHE A 303 10.48 -21.18 -15.44
C PHE A 303 11.97 -20.92 -15.17
N LYS A 304 12.76 -22.00 -15.07
CA LYS A 304 14.20 -21.92 -14.78
C LYS A 304 15.08 -21.76 -16.02
N ASN A 305 14.48 -21.96 -17.19
CA ASN A 305 15.11 -22.03 -18.50
C ASN A 305 14.51 -20.95 -19.41
N PHE A 306 14.99 -20.88 -20.65
CA PHE A 306 14.53 -19.81 -21.55
C PHE A 306 13.08 -20.06 -22.00
N VAL A 307 12.32 -18.98 -22.06
CA VAL A 307 11.01 -18.96 -22.69
C VAL A 307 11.05 -17.98 -23.86
N GLU A 308 10.75 -18.49 -25.05
CA GLU A 308 10.52 -17.71 -26.26
C GLU A 308 9.02 -17.48 -26.43
N ASN A 309 8.57 -16.22 -26.56
CA ASN A 309 7.16 -15.91 -26.84
C ASN A 309 6.95 -15.56 -28.32
N TYR A 310 6.71 -16.58 -29.13
CA TYR A 310 6.64 -16.53 -30.59
C TYR A 310 5.18 -16.39 -31.09
N GLY A 311 4.56 -15.25 -30.79
CA GLY A 311 3.16 -14.98 -31.15
C GLY A 311 2.13 -15.51 -30.16
N GLY A 312 2.55 -16.23 -29.12
CA GLY A 312 1.69 -16.64 -28.01
C GLY A 312 1.37 -15.50 -27.02
N THR A 313 0.60 -15.84 -25.98
CA THR A 313 0.26 -14.92 -24.88
C THR A 313 0.87 -15.40 -23.57
N ILE A 314 1.41 -14.48 -22.76
CA ILE A 314 1.89 -14.75 -21.40
C ILE A 314 1.12 -13.82 -20.44
N ASN A 315 0.31 -14.40 -19.56
CA ASN A 315 -0.49 -13.68 -18.57
C ASN A 315 0.17 -13.60 -17.19
N GLY A 316 1.18 -14.42 -16.92
CA GLY A 316 1.79 -14.55 -15.60
C GLY A 316 2.96 -15.54 -15.57
N GLY A 317 3.56 -15.72 -14.40
CA GLY A 317 4.71 -16.60 -14.17
C GLY A 317 5.95 -15.89 -13.62
N THR A 318 6.94 -16.68 -13.22
CA THR A 318 8.26 -16.24 -12.77
C THR A 318 9.33 -16.80 -13.72
N PHE A 319 10.00 -15.93 -14.47
CA PHE A 319 10.93 -16.28 -15.54
C PHE A 319 12.35 -15.96 -15.10
N ALA A 320 13.03 -16.95 -14.52
CA ALA A 320 14.33 -16.77 -13.89
C ALA A 320 15.46 -16.44 -14.88
N ALA A 321 15.35 -16.89 -16.13
CA ALA A 321 16.27 -16.55 -17.21
C ALA A 321 15.80 -15.34 -18.06
N GLY A 322 14.64 -14.76 -17.73
CA GLY A 322 13.95 -13.80 -18.58
C GLY A 322 13.34 -14.44 -19.83
N LEU A 323 12.92 -13.59 -20.78
CA LEU A 323 12.48 -14.03 -22.10
C LEU A 323 13.62 -13.95 -23.11
N LEU A 324 13.58 -14.84 -24.10
CA LEU A 324 14.50 -14.81 -25.23
C LEU A 324 13.84 -14.13 -26.44
N VAL A 325 14.56 -13.22 -27.10
CA VAL A 325 14.10 -12.56 -28.33
C VAL A 325 14.38 -13.46 -29.52
N ARG A 326 13.35 -13.71 -30.33
CA ARG A 326 13.47 -14.15 -31.72
C ARG A 326 12.99 -13.03 -32.62
N TYR A 327 13.77 -12.67 -33.66
CA TYR A 327 13.36 -11.67 -34.66
C TYR A 327 12.28 -12.28 -35.56
N ALA A 328 11.05 -12.29 -35.07
CA ALA A 328 9.87 -12.79 -35.75
C ALA A 328 9.08 -11.65 -36.41
N THR A 329 8.23 -11.98 -37.39
CA THR A 329 7.24 -11.05 -37.94
C THR A 329 6.08 -10.78 -36.99
N GLU A 330 5.85 -11.67 -36.02
CA GLU A 330 4.78 -11.58 -35.01
C GLU A 330 5.41 -11.74 -33.61
N GLN A 331 5.47 -10.67 -32.83
CA GLN A 331 5.87 -10.74 -31.42
C GLN A 331 4.69 -11.22 -30.57
N GLY A 332 4.97 -12.11 -29.61
CA GLY A 332 3.96 -12.52 -28.63
C GLY A 332 3.55 -11.39 -27.70
N THR A 333 2.39 -11.54 -27.07
CA THR A 333 1.86 -10.58 -26.09
C THR A 333 2.23 -11.02 -24.67
N VAL A 334 2.66 -10.07 -23.84
CA VAL A 334 2.92 -10.29 -22.42
C VAL A 334 2.10 -9.27 -21.62
N THR A 335 1.30 -9.73 -20.67
CA THR A 335 0.43 -8.88 -19.85
C THR A 335 0.67 -9.03 -18.35
N GLY A 336 1.48 -10.00 -17.92
CA GLY A 336 1.73 -10.28 -16.51
C GLY A 336 2.98 -11.14 -16.30
N GLY A 337 3.44 -11.21 -15.04
CA GLY A 337 4.58 -12.05 -14.63
C GLY A 337 5.81 -11.25 -14.20
N ALA A 338 6.78 -11.95 -13.61
CA ALA A 338 8.04 -11.44 -13.11
C ALA A 338 9.21 -12.02 -13.91
N PHE A 339 10.11 -11.16 -14.39
CA PHE A 339 11.14 -11.51 -15.37
C PHE A 339 12.52 -11.03 -14.92
N ASN A 340 13.53 -11.87 -15.15
CA ASN A 340 14.93 -11.47 -14.99
C ASN A 340 15.44 -10.81 -16.27
N GLY A 341 15.43 -9.48 -16.29
CA GLY A 341 15.74 -8.65 -17.47
C GLY A 341 14.49 -8.15 -18.19
N ASN A 342 14.69 -7.19 -19.09
CA ASN A 342 13.63 -6.52 -19.87
C ASN A 342 13.57 -6.97 -21.34
N THR A 343 14.33 -7.98 -21.70
CA THR A 343 14.39 -8.55 -23.05
C THR A 343 13.02 -9.07 -23.48
N ALA A 344 12.57 -8.72 -24.68
CA ALA A 344 11.26 -9.07 -25.24
C ALA A 344 10.04 -8.60 -24.43
N LEU A 345 10.21 -7.64 -23.51
CA LEU A 345 9.10 -7.03 -22.77
C LEU A 345 8.69 -5.70 -23.40
N SER A 346 7.43 -5.31 -23.19
CA SER A 346 6.94 -3.97 -23.54
C SER A 346 7.33 -2.93 -22.49
N ASP A 347 7.08 -1.66 -22.78
CA ASP A 347 7.25 -0.53 -21.86
C ASP A 347 6.30 -0.55 -20.65
N LYS A 348 5.32 -1.46 -20.65
CA LYS A 348 4.43 -1.72 -19.50
C LYS A 348 5.06 -2.59 -18.41
N ALA A 349 6.22 -3.20 -18.68
CA ALA A 349 6.98 -3.91 -17.67
C ALA A 349 7.84 -2.92 -16.88
N HIS A 350 7.63 -2.84 -15.58
CA HIS A 350 8.29 -1.88 -14.70
C HIS A 350 9.41 -2.55 -13.89
N PRO A 351 10.56 -1.87 -13.71
CA PRO A 351 11.65 -2.41 -12.92
C PRO A 351 11.34 -2.36 -11.42
N VAL A 352 11.92 -3.31 -10.69
CA VAL A 352 11.99 -3.30 -9.22
C VAL A 352 13.46 -3.21 -8.81
N THR A 353 13.80 -2.15 -8.08
CA THR A 353 15.15 -1.91 -7.56
C THR A 353 15.13 -1.88 -6.04
N VAL A 354 16.28 -2.10 -5.41
CA VAL A 354 16.45 -1.97 -3.96
C VAL A 354 17.64 -1.05 -3.67
N HIS A 355 17.46 -0.08 -2.77
CA HIS A 355 18.57 0.73 -2.27
C HIS A 355 19.37 -0.03 -1.22
N ASP A 356 20.69 0.13 -1.26
CA ASP A 356 21.65 -0.46 -0.32
C ASP A 356 21.53 -1.99 -0.17
N GLY A 357 21.21 -2.68 -1.28
CA GLY A 357 21.12 -4.13 -1.34
C GLY A 357 20.96 -4.66 -2.76
N HIS A 358 20.70 -5.96 -2.85
CA HIS A 358 20.47 -6.67 -4.10
C HIS A 358 19.30 -7.65 -3.95
N ILE A 359 18.48 -7.77 -5.00
CA ILE A 359 17.41 -8.77 -5.04
C ILE A 359 18.03 -10.14 -5.31
N ARG A 360 17.88 -11.09 -4.37
CA ARG A 360 18.47 -12.43 -4.44
C ARG A 360 17.49 -13.48 -4.93
N ARG A 361 16.20 -13.35 -4.59
CA ARG A 361 15.14 -14.26 -5.04
C ARG A 361 13.85 -13.51 -5.38
N VAL A 362 13.10 -14.08 -6.30
CA VAL A 362 11.74 -13.65 -6.65
C VAL A 362 10.87 -14.89 -6.68
N ASN A 363 9.76 -14.87 -5.94
CA ASN A 363 8.85 -16.01 -5.75
C ASN A 363 9.62 -17.30 -5.44
N ASP A 364 10.49 -17.24 -4.42
CA ASP A 364 11.39 -18.30 -3.97
C ASP A 364 12.36 -18.86 -5.01
N THR A 365 12.56 -18.15 -6.13
CA THR A 365 13.39 -18.60 -7.26
C THR A 365 14.65 -17.73 -7.39
N GLU A 366 15.82 -18.35 -7.51
CA GLU A 366 17.08 -17.66 -7.83
C GLU A 366 17.13 -17.23 -9.31
N PRO A 367 17.84 -16.14 -9.65
CA PRO A 367 17.96 -15.69 -11.03
C PRO A 367 18.84 -16.65 -11.82
N ARG A 368 18.63 -16.71 -13.12
CA ARG A 368 19.40 -17.53 -14.06
C ARG A 368 20.04 -16.61 -15.09
N VAL A 369 21.32 -16.82 -15.37
CA VAL A 369 22.12 -16.00 -16.28
C VAL A 369 23.03 -16.89 -17.13
N LEU A 370 23.43 -16.39 -18.29
CA LEU A 370 24.40 -17.08 -19.15
C LEU A 370 25.82 -16.87 -18.64
N ASP A 371 26.59 -17.94 -18.53
CA ASP A 371 28.04 -17.86 -18.33
C ASP A 371 28.79 -17.53 -19.65
N SER A 372 30.12 -17.45 -19.58
CA SER A 372 30.97 -17.17 -20.75
C SER A 372 30.89 -18.24 -21.85
N SER A 373 30.44 -19.44 -21.52
CA SER A 373 30.24 -20.57 -22.43
C SER A 373 28.79 -20.67 -22.92
N ARG A 374 27.93 -19.72 -22.56
CA ARG A 374 26.49 -19.70 -22.86
C ARG A 374 25.70 -20.84 -22.21
N HIS A 375 26.14 -21.35 -21.07
CA HIS A 375 25.33 -22.22 -20.23
C HIS A 375 24.54 -21.39 -19.22
N LEU A 376 23.28 -21.78 -18.98
CA LEU A 376 22.49 -21.20 -17.90
C LEU A 376 23.03 -21.67 -16.55
N ILE A 377 23.43 -20.71 -15.73
CA ILE A 377 23.86 -20.90 -14.34
C ILE A 377 23.00 -20.07 -13.40
N THR A 378 23.06 -20.39 -12.11
CA THR A 378 22.43 -19.55 -11.09
C THR A 378 23.21 -18.23 -10.95
N GLY A 379 22.52 -17.12 -11.17
CA GLY A 379 23.05 -15.77 -11.01
C GLY A 379 23.09 -15.31 -9.55
N THR A 380 23.73 -14.18 -9.30
CA THR A 380 23.82 -13.61 -7.94
C THR A 380 22.73 -12.60 -7.64
N GLU A 381 22.18 -11.93 -8.65
CA GLU A 381 21.22 -10.84 -8.49
C GLU A 381 20.15 -10.90 -9.59
N TRP A 382 18.91 -10.62 -9.21
CA TRP A 382 17.80 -10.42 -10.14
C TRP A 382 17.81 -9.01 -10.70
N ASN A 383 17.72 -8.91 -12.02
CA ASN A 383 17.32 -7.68 -12.70
C ASN A 383 15.80 -7.72 -12.89
N LEU A 384 15.03 -7.50 -11.82
CA LEU A 384 13.59 -7.77 -11.81
C LEU A 384 12.78 -6.74 -12.61
N TYR A 385 12.00 -7.21 -13.58
CA TYR A 385 10.92 -6.48 -14.25
C TYR A 385 9.60 -7.21 -14.05
N SER A 386 8.50 -6.48 -13.88
CA SER A 386 7.19 -7.08 -13.71
C SER A 386 6.07 -6.14 -14.19
N TYR A 387 4.94 -6.71 -14.58
CA TYR A 387 3.78 -5.95 -15.08
C TYR A 387 2.82 -5.59 -13.95
N GLU A 388 2.08 -4.49 -14.13
CA GLU A 388 1.02 -4.05 -13.20
C GLU A 388 0.10 -5.21 -12.80
N GLY A 389 -0.26 -5.27 -11.52
CA GLY A 389 -1.20 -6.24 -10.99
C GLY A 389 -0.59 -7.58 -10.61
N THR A 390 0.62 -7.90 -11.11
CA THR A 390 1.38 -9.09 -10.73
C THR A 390 1.74 -9.03 -9.25
N ILE A 391 1.46 -10.11 -8.50
CA ILE A 391 1.94 -10.25 -7.12
C ILE A 391 3.35 -10.83 -7.17
N VAL A 392 4.29 -10.12 -6.55
CA VAL A 392 5.69 -10.54 -6.48
C VAL A 392 6.14 -10.62 -5.03
N THR A 393 6.82 -11.71 -4.69
CA THR A 393 7.53 -11.87 -3.42
C THR A 393 9.01 -11.75 -3.69
N VAL A 394 9.65 -10.76 -3.08
CA VAL A 394 11.05 -10.41 -3.28
C VAL A 394 11.82 -10.71 -2.00
N THR A 395 12.94 -11.43 -2.12
CA THR A 395 13.92 -11.58 -1.04
C THR A 395 15.20 -10.84 -1.42
N ALA A 396 15.61 -9.88 -0.60
CA ALA A 396 16.87 -9.15 -0.74
C ALA A 396 17.92 -9.61 0.27
N ASP A 397 19.17 -9.17 0.11
CA ASP A 397 20.22 -9.37 1.11
C ASP A 397 20.23 -8.32 2.24
N THR A 398 19.41 -7.28 2.11
CA THR A 398 19.18 -6.21 3.09
C THR A 398 17.75 -6.26 3.63
N ASP A 399 17.51 -5.65 4.79
CA ASP A 399 16.17 -5.53 5.36
C ASP A 399 15.37 -4.50 4.57
N ILE A 400 14.16 -4.85 4.14
CA ILE A 400 13.25 -4.00 3.38
C ILE A 400 12.23 -3.39 4.35
N THR A 401 12.25 -2.07 4.48
CA THR A 401 11.42 -1.33 5.45
C THR A 401 10.29 -0.54 4.79
N ASN A 402 10.46 -0.18 3.52
CA ASN A 402 9.48 0.56 2.75
C ASN A 402 9.51 0.20 1.24
N ILE A 403 8.42 0.48 0.54
CA ILE A 403 8.27 0.35 -0.91
C ILE A 403 7.79 1.69 -1.46
N ASN A 404 8.56 2.29 -2.37
CA ASN A 404 8.34 3.66 -2.86
C ASN A 404 8.11 4.64 -1.70
N GLY A 405 8.87 4.48 -0.62
CA GLY A 405 8.79 5.29 0.60
C GLY A 405 7.60 5.00 1.51
N TRP A 406 6.69 4.09 1.15
CA TRP A 406 5.58 3.68 2.00
C TRP A 406 5.97 2.48 2.86
N ASN A 407 5.71 2.55 4.16
CA ASN A 407 5.89 1.41 5.06
C ASN A 407 5.16 0.16 4.53
N ILE A 408 5.75 -1.01 4.79
CA ILE A 408 5.11 -2.29 4.48
C ILE A 408 3.75 -2.38 5.19
N GLY A 409 2.73 -2.88 4.50
CA GLY A 409 1.33 -2.89 4.95
C GLY A 409 0.53 -1.65 4.56
N ARG A 410 1.18 -0.52 4.21
CA ARG A 410 0.51 0.66 3.64
C ARG A 410 0.61 0.72 2.12
N PHE A 411 1.70 0.23 1.55
CA PHE A 411 1.80 0.05 0.11
C PHE A 411 0.80 -1.02 -0.36
N ARG A 412 0.23 -0.87 -1.55
CA ARG A 412 -0.87 -1.71 -2.03
C ARG A 412 -0.49 -3.20 -2.03
N GLY A 413 -1.24 -4.00 -1.29
CA GLY A 413 -1.05 -5.45 -1.20
C GLY A 413 0.29 -5.86 -0.60
N SER A 414 1.00 -4.96 0.11
CA SER A 414 2.31 -5.29 0.66
C SER A 414 2.26 -5.93 2.04
N SER A 415 3.13 -6.92 2.28
CA SER A 415 3.25 -7.61 3.56
C SER A 415 4.60 -8.31 3.70
N TYR A 416 4.95 -8.69 4.94
CA TYR A 416 6.03 -9.64 5.20
C TYR A 416 5.44 -11.07 5.23
N PRO A 417 5.61 -11.89 4.17
CA PRO A 417 4.96 -13.20 4.08
C PRO A 417 5.44 -14.18 5.16
N ASN A 418 6.67 -14.00 5.65
CA ASN A 418 7.29 -14.84 6.69
C ASN A 418 7.15 -14.23 8.11
N GLY A 419 6.38 -13.15 8.28
CA GLY A 419 6.22 -12.40 9.53
C GLY A 419 7.17 -11.20 9.66
N GLU A 420 6.88 -10.28 10.59
CA GLU A 420 7.60 -9.00 10.73
C GLU A 420 9.08 -9.13 11.16
N ASP A 421 9.49 -10.30 11.64
CA ASP A 421 10.88 -10.59 12.01
C ASP A 421 11.76 -10.87 10.77
N ASP A 422 11.18 -11.34 9.66
CA ASP A 422 11.87 -11.51 8.38
C ASP A 422 11.60 -10.32 7.46
N LYS A 423 12.38 -9.25 7.66
CA LYS A 423 12.27 -8.04 6.83
C LYS A 423 13.00 -8.15 5.49
N LYS A 424 13.72 -9.24 5.24
CA LYS A 424 14.42 -9.43 3.96
C LYS A 424 13.48 -9.89 2.85
N THR A 425 12.34 -10.45 3.22
CA THR A 425 11.33 -10.97 2.29
C THR A 425 10.07 -10.12 2.36
N VAL A 426 9.66 -9.54 1.24
CA VAL A 426 8.44 -8.74 1.13
C VAL A 426 7.60 -9.20 -0.05
N SER A 427 6.29 -9.28 0.11
CA SER A 427 5.34 -9.49 -0.99
C SER A 427 4.60 -8.19 -1.27
N PHE A 428 4.31 -7.89 -2.53
CA PHE A 428 3.50 -6.73 -2.92
C PHE A 428 2.87 -6.92 -4.31
N GLN A 429 1.81 -6.15 -4.59
CA GLN A 429 1.23 -6.08 -5.93
C GLN A 429 1.93 -4.97 -6.73
N MET A 430 2.44 -5.30 -7.91
CA MET A 430 3.08 -4.32 -8.79
C MET A 430 2.11 -3.19 -9.17
N PRO A 431 2.50 -1.92 -9.00
CA PRO A 431 1.75 -0.77 -9.52
C PRO A 431 1.99 -0.58 -11.03
N ASP A 432 1.25 0.34 -11.64
CA ASP A 432 1.59 0.89 -12.97
C ASP A 432 2.74 1.91 -12.84
N GLY A 433 3.93 1.42 -12.52
CA GLY A 433 5.14 2.21 -12.42
C GLY A 433 6.31 1.46 -11.79
N PRO A 434 7.53 2.06 -11.81
CA PRO A 434 8.71 1.48 -11.19
C PRO A 434 8.54 1.35 -9.68
N VAL A 435 9.22 0.35 -9.10
CA VAL A 435 9.25 0.10 -7.67
C VAL A 435 10.67 0.21 -7.14
N VAL A 436 10.81 0.95 -6.05
CA VAL A 436 12.04 1.17 -5.29
C VAL A 436 11.82 0.67 -3.87
N LEU A 437 12.48 -0.43 -3.53
CA LEU A 437 12.54 -0.97 -2.18
C LEU A 437 13.58 -0.17 -1.39
N ASN A 438 13.26 0.15 -0.13
CA ASN A 438 14.08 1.02 0.72
C ASN A 438 14.34 2.40 0.11
N ASP A 439 13.31 3.02 -0.44
CA ASP A 439 13.44 4.39 -0.95
C ASP A 439 13.91 5.34 0.15
N THR A 440 14.70 6.34 -0.24
CA THR A 440 15.26 7.32 0.68
C THR A 440 14.17 8.27 1.12
N LEU A 441 13.91 8.30 2.43
CA LEU A 441 12.92 9.18 3.02
C LEU A 441 13.55 10.50 3.47
N TYR A 442 12.85 11.59 3.21
CA TYR A 442 13.19 12.92 3.68
C TYR A 442 12.07 13.43 4.59
N THR A 443 12.46 14.06 5.70
CA THR A 443 11.51 14.56 6.69
C THR A 443 11.07 15.96 6.30
N LEU A 444 9.76 16.19 6.35
CA LEU A 444 9.16 17.52 6.35
C LEU A 444 8.60 17.79 7.74
N ASP A 445 9.17 18.76 8.44
CA ASP A 445 8.63 19.25 9.71
C ASP A 445 7.80 20.51 9.48
N ILE A 446 6.59 20.55 10.05
CA ILE A 446 5.61 21.60 9.84
C ILE A 446 5.34 22.31 11.16
N ILE A 447 5.63 23.61 11.19
CA ILE A 447 5.40 24.50 12.31
C ILE A 447 4.06 25.21 12.10
N ARG A 448 3.17 25.10 13.09
CA ARG A 448 1.83 25.73 13.09
C ARG A 448 0.94 25.39 11.89
N GLY A 449 1.09 24.18 11.36
CA GLY A 449 0.25 23.64 10.31
C GLY A 449 0.40 22.12 10.19
N LYS A 450 -0.32 21.52 9.25
CA LYS A 450 -0.35 20.06 9.07
C LYS A 450 -0.34 19.66 7.61
N THR A 451 0.20 18.48 7.32
CA THR A 451 -0.01 17.76 6.07
C THR A 451 -0.55 16.37 6.37
N LEU A 452 -1.58 15.94 5.65
CA LEU A 452 -2.24 14.64 5.89
C LEU A 452 -2.61 14.42 7.38
N GLY A 453 -2.88 15.50 8.12
CA GLY A 453 -3.20 15.50 9.55
C GLY A 453 -2.00 15.49 10.52
N ASN A 454 -0.76 15.43 10.03
CA ASN A 454 0.46 15.35 10.85
C ASN A 454 1.29 16.64 10.78
N THR A 455 2.05 16.92 11.83
CA THR A 455 3.01 18.04 11.89
C THR A 455 4.42 17.63 11.44
N SER A 456 4.66 16.35 11.19
CA SER A 456 5.90 15.85 10.61
C SER A 456 5.59 14.60 9.79
N VAL A 457 6.20 14.48 8.61
CA VAL A 457 6.07 13.31 7.74
C VAL A 457 7.42 12.98 7.11
N ALA A 458 7.70 11.68 6.93
CA ALA A 458 8.86 11.22 6.18
C ALA A 458 8.37 10.61 4.87
N VAL A 459 8.79 11.18 3.74
CA VAL A 459 8.33 10.78 2.40
C VAL A 459 9.49 10.78 1.40
N PRO A 460 9.41 10.02 0.31
CA PRO A 460 10.45 10.03 -0.71
C PRO A 460 10.44 11.34 -1.51
N ALA A 461 11.57 11.64 -2.14
CA ALA A 461 11.68 12.80 -3.02
C ALA A 461 10.65 12.71 -4.17
N GLY A 462 10.13 13.85 -4.59
CA GLY A 462 9.07 13.96 -5.60
C GLY A 462 7.65 13.80 -5.05
N THR A 463 7.46 13.38 -3.79
CA THR A 463 6.14 13.30 -3.17
C THR A 463 5.50 14.67 -3.05
N GLU A 464 4.23 14.76 -3.45
CA GLU A 464 3.45 15.99 -3.36
C GLU A 464 2.63 16.00 -2.07
N LEU A 465 2.77 17.06 -1.28
CA LEU A 465 2.17 17.18 0.04
C LEU A 465 1.34 18.47 0.13
N PRO A 466 0.03 18.38 0.43
CA PRO A 466 -0.78 19.55 0.74
C PRO A 466 -0.54 19.97 2.19
N LEU A 467 -0.18 21.23 2.41
CA LEU A 467 -0.05 21.82 3.75
C LEU A 467 -1.26 22.68 4.04
N VAL A 468 -1.79 22.58 5.26
CA VAL A 468 -2.91 23.38 5.73
C VAL A 468 -2.50 24.08 7.01
N ALA A 469 -2.64 25.41 7.03
CA ALA A 469 -2.25 26.22 8.17
C ALA A 469 -3.21 25.94 9.34
N ASP A 470 -2.70 26.01 10.57
CA ASP A 470 -3.57 25.95 11.73
C ASP A 470 -4.54 27.14 11.74
N LYS A 471 -5.65 27.00 12.47
CA LYS A 471 -6.57 28.11 12.68
C LYS A 471 -5.85 29.20 13.50
N PRO A 472 -5.83 30.48 13.07
CA PRO A 472 -5.25 31.55 13.87
C PRO A 472 -5.95 31.66 15.24
N ALA A 473 -5.20 32.03 16.27
CA ALA A 473 -5.79 32.42 17.55
C ALA A 473 -6.62 33.70 17.41
N GLU A 474 -7.42 34.05 18.43
CA GLU A 474 -8.35 35.18 18.37
C GLU A 474 -7.67 36.54 18.17
N ASN A 475 -6.40 36.66 18.55
CA ASN A 475 -5.54 37.84 18.41
C ASN A 475 -4.38 37.61 17.44
N GLU A 476 -4.57 36.77 16.43
CA GLU A 476 -3.56 36.53 15.41
C GLU A 476 -4.14 36.61 14.00
N THR A 477 -3.33 37.16 13.09
CA THR A 477 -3.61 37.18 11.65
C THR A 477 -2.62 36.28 10.92
N PHE A 478 -3.11 35.34 10.11
CA PHE A 478 -2.29 34.50 9.23
C PHE A 478 -1.70 35.35 8.11
N LEU A 479 -0.37 35.31 7.92
CA LEU A 479 0.32 36.09 6.92
C LEU A 479 0.67 35.29 5.65
N GLY A 480 0.82 33.97 5.79
CA GLY A 480 1.28 33.10 4.71
C GLY A 480 2.11 31.93 5.22
N TRP A 481 2.76 31.25 4.29
CA TRP A 481 3.69 30.16 4.51
C TRP A 481 5.13 30.60 4.23
N THR A 482 6.07 30.08 5.01
CA THR A 482 7.49 30.09 4.70
C THR A 482 7.99 28.66 4.57
N LEU A 483 8.91 28.43 3.64
CA LEU A 483 9.55 27.13 3.42
C LEU A 483 11.05 27.29 3.63
N SER A 484 11.72 26.27 4.18
CA SER A 484 13.18 26.25 4.27
C SER A 484 13.86 26.29 2.90
N ASP A 485 13.16 25.79 1.87
CA ASP A 485 13.53 25.86 0.46
C ASP A 485 12.28 26.20 -0.37
N GLU A 486 12.24 27.40 -0.95
CA GLU A 486 11.11 27.84 -1.76
C GLU A 486 10.91 27.00 -3.04
N SER A 487 11.95 26.29 -3.51
CA SER A 487 11.87 25.41 -4.69
C SER A 487 10.99 24.17 -4.46
N LEU A 488 10.60 23.92 -3.21
CA LEU A 488 9.61 22.92 -2.82
C LEU A 488 8.21 23.30 -3.29
N LEU A 489 7.88 24.59 -3.43
CA LEU A 489 6.53 25.02 -3.79
C LEU A 489 6.13 24.50 -5.18
N LYS A 490 4.99 23.81 -5.26
CA LYS A 490 4.39 23.38 -6.52
C LYS A 490 3.18 24.25 -6.86
N ASP A 491 2.24 24.40 -5.93
CA ASP A 491 1.00 25.17 -6.11
C ASP A 491 0.70 26.01 -4.85
N GLY A 492 0.20 27.23 -5.06
CA GLY A 492 -0.12 28.19 -4.00
C GLY A 492 0.81 29.41 -3.98
N THR A 493 0.66 30.29 -2.97
CA THR A 493 1.47 31.50 -2.80
C THR A 493 1.95 31.59 -1.35
N LEU A 494 3.27 31.72 -1.15
CA LEU A 494 3.89 31.74 0.18
C LEU A 494 3.48 32.98 1.00
N ASN A 495 3.64 34.18 0.45
CA ASN A 495 3.35 35.42 1.18
C ASN A 495 1.94 35.97 0.89
N ASP A 496 0.92 35.12 0.97
CA ASP A 496 -0.49 35.51 0.77
C ASP A 496 -1.36 35.15 2.00
N PRO A 497 -1.88 36.16 2.73
CA PRO A 497 -2.79 35.97 3.87
C PRO A 497 -4.07 35.19 3.56
N ASN A 498 -4.45 35.07 2.28
CA ASN A 498 -5.63 34.31 1.86
C ASN A 498 -5.27 32.86 1.49
N CYS A 499 -4.00 32.52 1.28
CA CYS A 499 -3.54 31.22 0.82
C CYS A 499 -3.22 30.29 2.00
N LYS A 500 -4.26 29.82 2.70
CA LYS A 500 -4.14 28.93 3.87
C LYS A 500 -3.66 27.51 3.52
N THR A 501 -3.67 27.15 2.24
CA THR A 501 -3.26 25.85 1.74
C THR A 501 -2.30 26.01 0.58
N ILE A 502 -1.17 25.33 0.66
CA ILE A 502 -0.18 25.22 -0.41
C ILE A 502 0.09 23.74 -0.69
N THR A 503 0.58 23.44 -1.89
CA THR A 503 1.12 22.11 -2.22
C THR A 503 2.60 22.24 -2.48
N ILE A 504 3.39 21.40 -1.81
CA ILE A 504 4.82 21.28 -2.09
C ILE A 504 5.11 19.96 -2.78
N LYS A 505 6.26 19.90 -3.46
CA LYS A 505 6.87 18.68 -3.98
C LYS A 505 8.21 18.46 -3.29
N MET A 506 8.29 17.42 -2.47
CA MET A 506 9.48 17.10 -1.67
C MET A 506 10.72 16.94 -2.55
N LYS A 507 11.87 17.44 -2.09
CA LYS A 507 13.15 17.27 -2.78
C LYS A 507 13.99 16.21 -2.09
N ASN A 508 15.21 16.00 -2.60
CA ASN A 508 16.20 15.09 -2.05
C ASN A 508 16.92 15.65 -0.79
N ALA A 509 16.20 16.41 0.04
CA ALA A 509 16.67 16.95 1.30
C ALA A 509 15.49 17.19 2.24
N SER A 510 15.67 16.90 3.53
CA SER A 510 14.69 17.22 4.57
C SER A 510 14.48 18.74 4.64
N ALA A 511 13.26 19.15 4.97
CA ALA A 511 12.82 20.53 4.89
C ALA A 511 11.90 20.90 6.05
N THR A 512 11.69 22.20 6.24
CA THR A 512 10.69 22.72 7.16
C THR A 512 9.70 23.63 6.43
N ALA A 513 8.47 23.66 6.92
CA ALA A 513 7.44 24.59 6.50
C ALA A 513 6.81 25.24 7.72
N GLU A 514 6.58 26.54 7.69
CA GLU A 514 5.98 27.27 8.79
C GLU A 514 4.81 28.11 8.28
N ALA A 515 3.65 27.95 8.93
CA ALA A 515 2.55 28.90 8.79
C ALA A 515 2.83 30.09 9.70
N VAL A 516 3.02 31.26 9.10
CA VAL A 516 3.41 32.47 9.81
C VAL A 516 2.17 33.24 10.24
N PHE A 517 2.13 33.62 11.52
CA PHE A 517 1.07 34.41 12.12
C PHE A 517 1.66 35.66 12.78
N GLN A 518 0.94 36.78 12.66
CA GLN A 518 1.24 38.01 13.36
C GLN A 518 0.27 38.20 14.51
N LYS A 519 0.78 38.53 15.70
CA LYS A 519 -0.04 38.89 16.85
C LYS A 519 -0.63 40.30 16.65
N ASP A 520 -1.93 40.42 16.75
CA ASP A 520 -2.67 41.67 16.68
C ASP A 520 -2.68 42.32 18.07
N THR A 521 -1.56 42.93 18.48
CA THR A 521 -1.47 43.60 19.78
C THR A 521 -2.18 44.96 19.74
N PRO A 522 -3.18 45.22 20.58
CA PRO A 522 -3.85 46.52 20.61
C PRO A 522 -2.92 47.60 21.19
N ALA A 523 -2.85 48.75 20.52
CA ALA A 523 -2.10 49.93 20.97
C ALA A 523 -3.04 51.01 21.53
N TYR A 524 -2.60 51.65 22.60
CA TYR A 524 -3.35 52.64 23.36
C TYR A 524 -2.55 53.94 23.47
N THR A 525 -3.21 55.08 23.27
CA THR A 525 -2.61 56.40 23.46
C THR A 525 -2.89 56.87 24.88
N LEU A 526 -1.84 57.10 25.66
CA LEU A 526 -1.91 57.67 27.01
C LEU A 526 -1.49 59.14 26.94
N THR A 527 -2.27 60.03 27.54
CA THR A 527 -1.96 61.45 27.71
C THR A 527 -1.98 61.79 29.18
N VAL A 528 -0.94 62.45 29.68
CA VAL A 528 -0.85 62.87 31.08
C VAL A 528 -1.02 64.37 31.18
N THR A 529 -1.89 64.80 32.09
CA THR A 529 -2.20 66.22 32.34
C THR A 529 -1.89 66.60 33.79
N GLY A 530 -1.83 67.90 34.11
CA GLY A 530 -1.46 68.37 35.46
C GLY A 530 0.05 68.43 35.73
N GLY A 531 0.90 68.37 34.69
CA GLY A 531 2.35 68.43 34.81
C GLY A 531 3.06 67.07 34.92
N GLY A 532 2.33 65.96 34.87
CA GLY A 532 2.92 64.61 34.82
C GLY A 532 3.37 64.18 33.42
N LEU A 533 4.14 63.10 33.36
CA LEU A 533 4.69 62.50 32.15
C LEU A 533 4.39 61.00 32.11
N VAL A 534 4.17 60.45 30.91
CA VAL A 534 4.15 59.02 30.60
C VAL A 534 5.37 58.68 29.74
N ASN A 535 6.19 57.75 30.20
CA ASN A 535 7.45 57.35 29.56
C ASN A 535 8.32 58.57 29.17
N GLY A 536 8.33 59.60 30.04
CA GLY A 536 9.10 60.84 29.86
C GLY A 536 8.48 61.89 28.93
N LYS A 537 7.25 61.70 28.43
CA LYS A 537 6.53 62.63 27.52
C LYS A 537 5.15 62.96 28.06
N THR A 538 4.51 64.03 27.57
CA THR A 538 3.12 64.35 27.93
C THR A 538 2.10 63.42 27.27
N SER A 539 2.50 62.68 26.23
CA SER A 539 1.70 61.61 25.63
C SER A 539 2.58 60.56 24.95
N ALA A 540 2.15 59.30 25.01
CA ALA A 540 2.80 58.15 24.38
C ALA A 540 1.77 57.15 23.87
N VAL A 541 2.08 56.48 22.76
CA VAL A 541 1.36 55.28 22.30
C VAL A 541 2.07 54.07 22.86
N VAL A 542 1.34 53.17 23.51
CA VAL A 542 1.87 51.98 24.19
C VAL A 542 1.03 50.77 23.80
N GLU A 543 1.69 49.68 23.40
CA GLU A 543 1.03 48.41 23.07
C GLU A 543 0.68 47.62 24.33
N ALA A 544 -0.39 46.82 24.29
CA ALA A 544 -0.71 45.91 25.37
C ALA A 544 0.47 44.95 25.64
N GLY A 545 0.91 44.87 26.88
CA GLY A 545 2.09 44.10 27.31
C GLY A 545 3.38 44.92 27.45
N GLU A 546 3.42 46.17 26.97
CA GLU A 546 4.56 47.07 27.16
C GLU A 546 4.53 47.79 28.52
N GLU A 547 5.69 48.15 29.05
CA GLU A 547 5.80 48.87 30.32
C GLU A 547 5.41 50.35 30.18
N VAL A 548 4.54 50.81 31.09
CA VAL A 548 4.16 52.21 31.26
C VAL A 548 4.72 52.72 32.57
N ARG A 549 5.45 53.84 32.52
CA ARG A 549 5.99 54.55 33.67
C ARG A 549 5.48 55.98 33.71
N LEU A 550 4.74 56.33 34.76
CA LEU A 550 4.25 57.66 35.05
C LEU A 550 5.16 58.35 36.07
N THR A 551 5.52 59.60 35.80
CA THR A 551 6.42 60.42 36.63
C THR A 551 5.90 61.84 36.75
N VAL A 552 6.13 62.53 37.86
CA VAL A 552 5.87 63.97 37.93
C VAL A 552 6.93 64.72 37.11
N GLY A 553 6.50 65.77 36.39
CA GLY A 553 7.39 66.70 35.72
C GLY A 553 7.92 67.78 36.68
N GLU A 554 8.12 69.01 36.18
CA GLU A 554 8.54 70.13 37.04
C GLU A 554 7.41 70.53 38.01
N MET A 555 7.65 70.36 39.32
CA MET A 555 6.67 70.62 40.38
C MET A 555 6.60 72.10 40.74
N GLN A 556 5.40 72.62 40.99
CA GLN A 556 5.20 74.00 41.45
C GLN A 556 5.61 74.15 42.93
N GLU A 557 6.28 75.25 43.25
CA GLU A 557 6.81 75.53 44.59
C GLU A 557 5.70 75.50 45.65
N GLY A 558 5.86 74.68 46.70
CA GLY A 558 4.89 74.50 47.77
C GLY A 558 3.82 73.42 47.55
N MET A 559 3.89 72.63 46.47
CA MET A 559 3.00 71.49 46.22
C MET A 559 3.74 70.15 46.40
N SER A 560 3.01 69.08 46.70
CA SER A 560 3.47 67.69 46.78
C SER A 560 2.54 66.75 46.02
N PHE A 561 3.07 65.60 45.58
CA PHE A 561 2.28 64.55 44.94
C PHE A 561 1.16 64.04 45.86
N ASN A 562 0.00 63.76 45.28
CA ASN A 562 -1.13 63.15 45.97
C ASN A 562 -1.44 61.75 45.39
N TYR A 563 -1.90 61.69 44.14
CA TYR A 563 -2.16 60.42 43.43
C TYR A 563 -2.29 60.63 41.91
N TRP A 564 -2.29 59.52 41.16
CA TRP A 564 -2.63 59.48 39.74
C TRP A 564 -4.12 59.17 39.54
N ASP A 565 -4.87 60.09 38.95
CA ASP A 565 -6.25 59.84 38.54
C ASP A 565 -6.27 59.07 37.21
N LEU A 566 -6.57 57.78 37.29
CA LEU A 566 -6.57 56.86 36.16
C LEU A 566 -7.99 56.67 35.59
N PRO A 567 -8.16 56.58 34.27
CA PRO A 567 -9.46 56.31 33.66
C PRO A 567 -10.04 54.96 34.13
N THR A 568 -11.36 54.89 34.30
CA THR A 568 -12.05 53.75 34.90
C THR A 568 -11.72 52.39 34.26
N ALA A 569 -11.57 52.34 32.93
CA ALA A 569 -11.20 51.10 32.23
C ALA A 569 -9.80 50.62 32.64
N LEU A 570 -8.83 51.54 32.70
CA LEU A 570 -7.47 51.24 33.11
C LEU A 570 -7.41 50.87 34.60
N THR A 571 -8.13 51.60 35.46
CA THR A 571 -8.21 51.29 36.89
C THR A 571 -8.76 49.89 37.12
N LYS A 572 -9.86 49.51 36.47
CA LYS A 572 -10.46 48.16 36.60
C LYS A 572 -9.50 47.06 36.18
N ALA A 573 -8.78 47.25 35.08
CA ALA A 573 -7.81 46.29 34.59
C ALA A 573 -6.60 46.14 35.55
N LEU A 574 -6.16 47.24 36.19
CA LEU A 574 -5.01 47.24 37.09
C LEU A 574 -5.34 46.82 38.54
N THR A 575 -6.57 47.04 39.01
CA THR A 575 -6.99 46.71 40.39
C THR A 575 -7.02 45.20 40.73
N ALA A 576 -6.74 44.32 39.76
CA ALA A 576 -6.63 42.89 40.01
C ALA A 576 -5.35 42.47 40.76
N GLU A 577 -4.36 43.38 40.92
CA GLU A 577 -3.00 43.05 41.39
C GLU A 577 -2.48 43.90 42.58
N ASP A 578 -3.27 44.16 43.64
CA ASP A 578 -2.84 44.98 44.81
C ASP A 578 -2.24 46.35 44.39
N PHE A 579 -2.87 46.97 43.41
CA PHE A 579 -2.41 48.19 42.75
C PHE A 579 -2.75 49.46 43.55
N SER A 580 -1.76 50.33 43.77
CA SER A 580 -1.95 51.67 44.35
C SER A 580 -1.59 52.75 43.35
N ASN A 581 -2.52 53.68 43.10
CA ASN A 581 -2.27 54.88 42.30
C ASN A 581 -1.67 56.05 43.10
N LYS A 582 -1.31 55.81 44.38
CA LYS A 582 -0.72 56.79 45.30
C LYS A 582 0.80 56.64 45.44
N VAL A 583 1.48 56.18 44.39
CA VAL A 583 2.94 56.02 44.37
C VAL A 583 3.56 56.84 43.24
N GLU A 584 4.77 57.34 43.49
CA GLU A 584 5.56 58.08 42.51
C GLU A 584 7.01 57.56 42.50
N PRO A 585 7.54 57.10 41.35
CA PRO A 585 6.86 56.89 40.08
C PRO A 585 5.84 55.74 40.14
N LEU A 586 4.86 55.75 39.25
CA LEU A 586 3.92 54.63 39.07
C LEU A 586 4.29 53.86 37.80
N THR A 587 4.55 52.54 37.94
CA THR A 587 4.88 51.66 36.83
C THR A 587 3.87 50.52 36.72
N PHE A 588 3.43 50.18 35.51
CA PHE A 588 2.57 49.02 35.24
C PHE A 588 2.77 48.50 33.82
N THR A 589 2.46 47.22 33.59
CA THR A 589 2.37 46.64 32.24
C THR A 589 1.04 47.02 31.62
N MET A 590 1.03 47.58 30.41
CA MET A 590 -0.20 48.03 29.76
C MET A 590 -1.16 46.84 29.55
N PRO A 591 -2.32 46.80 30.21
CA PRO A 591 -3.25 45.69 30.05
C PRO A 591 -3.94 45.76 28.69
N ASP A 592 -4.46 44.63 28.22
CA ASP A 592 -5.41 44.67 27.11
C ASP A 592 -6.77 45.20 27.60
N LEU A 593 -7.10 46.42 27.18
CA LEU A 593 -8.34 47.10 27.52
C LEU A 593 -9.52 46.74 26.61
N SER A 594 -9.33 45.85 25.63
CA SER A 594 -10.35 45.49 24.63
C SER A 594 -11.66 44.97 25.26
N GLU A 595 -11.57 44.28 26.40
CA GLU A 595 -12.74 43.80 27.17
C GLU A 595 -13.41 44.91 28.01
N TYR A 596 -12.69 45.99 28.32
CA TYR A 596 -13.14 47.03 29.23
C TYR A 596 -13.71 48.26 28.51
N THR A 597 -13.23 48.55 27.29
CA THR A 597 -13.68 49.67 26.48
C THR A 597 -13.27 49.54 25.00
N ALA A 598 -14.01 50.19 24.10
CA ALA A 598 -13.63 50.34 22.70
C ALA A 598 -12.68 51.54 22.46
N ASP A 599 -12.51 52.42 23.45
CA ASP A 599 -11.68 53.62 23.33
C ASP A 599 -10.19 53.24 23.28
N LYS A 600 -9.44 53.89 22.39
CA LYS A 600 -7.97 53.70 22.25
C LYS A 600 -7.14 54.86 22.79
N SER A 601 -7.77 55.84 23.43
CA SER A 601 -7.11 57.04 23.93
C SER A 601 -7.59 57.39 25.33
N PHE A 602 -6.65 57.57 26.26
CA PHE A 602 -6.93 57.74 27.68
C PHE A 602 -6.15 58.92 28.24
N THR A 603 -6.83 59.71 29.08
CA THR A 603 -6.20 60.81 29.81
C THR A 603 -6.01 60.41 31.26
N ILE A 604 -4.79 60.53 31.75
CA ILE A 604 -4.39 60.36 33.14
C ILE A 604 -4.12 61.76 33.71
N ARG A 605 -4.58 62.03 34.93
CA ARG A 605 -4.32 63.32 35.58
C ARG A 605 -3.41 63.14 36.78
N LEU A 606 -2.41 64.00 36.87
CA LEU A 606 -1.61 64.16 38.08
C LEU A 606 -2.37 65.06 39.06
N ASP A 607 -2.67 64.54 40.25
CA ASP A 607 -3.21 65.32 41.36
C ASP A 607 -2.09 65.72 42.33
N ILE A 608 -2.06 67.00 42.71
CA ILE A 608 -1.07 67.60 43.62
C ILE A 608 -1.77 68.38 44.73
N ARG A 609 -1.20 68.35 45.93
CA ARG A 609 -1.72 69.01 47.14
C ARG A 609 -0.70 70.00 47.73
N PRO A 610 -1.10 71.00 48.55
CA PRO A 610 -0.15 71.85 49.27
C PRO A 610 0.72 71.06 50.24
N ALA A 611 2.01 71.33 50.28
CA ALA A 611 3.01 70.58 51.04
C ALA A 611 2.93 70.71 52.57
N GLU A 612 2.16 71.68 53.09
CA GLU A 612 2.02 71.96 54.53
C GLU A 612 0.86 71.21 55.22
N LEU A 613 0.17 70.30 54.53
CA LEU A 613 -0.84 69.44 55.14
C LEU A 613 -0.21 68.10 55.58
N PRO A 614 -0.33 67.69 56.86
CA PRO A 614 0.18 66.41 57.31
C PRO A 614 -0.54 65.24 56.62
N ASP A 615 0.19 64.14 56.44
CA ASP A 615 -0.33 62.90 55.86
C ASP A 615 -1.49 62.32 56.68
N ASP A 616 -2.60 62.05 55.99
CA ASP A 616 -3.79 61.39 56.50
C ASP A 616 -3.47 59.92 56.80
N ASP A 617 -3.16 59.61 58.05
CA ASP A 617 -3.29 58.26 58.61
C ASP A 617 -3.75 58.35 60.07
N ASP A 618 -5.06 58.60 60.26
CA ASP A 618 -5.92 58.11 61.37
C ASP A 618 -7.27 58.87 61.43
N GLY A 619 -8.32 58.34 60.79
CA GLY A 619 -9.73 58.57 61.20
C GLY A 619 -10.40 59.92 60.82
N PRO A 620 -11.75 60.01 60.87
CA PRO A 620 -12.56 60.57 59.78
C PRO A 620 -12.61 62.11 59.69
N SER A 621 -12.48 62.56 58.45
CA SER A 621 -12.58 63.91 57.88
C SER A 621 -13.68 64.81 58.45
N VAL A 622 -13.32 66.02 58.91
CA VAL A 622 -14.30 67.05 59.33
C VAL A 622 -14.29 68.33 58.48
N LEU A 623 -13.58 68.35 57.33
CA LEU A 623 -13.58 69.50 56.41
C LEU A 623 -13.87 69.16 54.93
N GLY A 624 -14.16 67.89 54.63
CA GLY A 624 -14.42 67.40 53.26
C GLY A 624 -15.88 67.46 52.77
N THR A 625 -16.82 67.98 53.54
CA THR A 625 -18.25 67.94 53.19
C THR A 625 -18.77 69.31 52.76
N MET A 626 -18.36 69.76 51.57
CA MET A 626 -19.15 70.71 50.78
C MET A 626 -19.75 69.94 49.60
N ALA A 627 -21.07 69.96 49.56
CA ALA A 627 -21.94 69.07 48.81
C ALA A 627 -21.63 68.93 47.31
N THR A 628 -21.73 67.71 46.79
CA THR A 628 -22.27 67.48 45.45
C THR A 628 -23.11 66.21 45.47
N VAL A 629 -24.43 66.38 45.30
CA VAL A 629 -25.38 65.28 45.07
C VAL A 629 -25.46 65.04 43.56
N ALA A 630 -25.41 63.76 43.20
CA ALA A 630 -25.31 63.19 41.87
C ALA A 630 -26.55 63.36 40.98
N VAL A 631 -26.39 63.40 39.64
CA VAL A 631 -27.24 62.68 38.65
C VAL A 631 -26.41 62.44 37.37
N GLY A 632 -26.49 61.24 36.79
CA GLY A 632 -25.79 60.86 35.55
C GLY A 632 -26.42 61.37 34.25
N GLY A 633 -25.61 61.39 33.18
CA GLY A 633 -26.02 61.25 31.78
C GLY A 633 -26.56 62.49 31.04
N ALA A 634 -25.71 63.05 30.18
CA ALA A 634 -26.00 63.89 29.00
C ALA A 634 -26.57 65.33 29.17
N ALA A 635 -25.86 66.24 28.47
CA ALA A 635 -26.24 67.58 27.98
C ALA A 635 -26.27 68.78 28.96
N ALA A 636 -25.34 69.71 28.67
CA ALA A 636 -25.31 71.15 28.92
C ALA A 636 -25.02 71.71 30.35
N GLY A 637 -23.81 72.25 30.49
CA GLY A 637 -23.52 73.46 31.28
C GLY A 637 -22.89 73.25 32.66
N ILE A 638 -21.70 73.83 32.90
CA ILE A 638 -21.44 74.93 33.85
C ILE A 638 -19.93 75.07 34.15
N LEU A 639 -19.52 76.33 33.99
CA LEU A 639 -18.41 77.11 34.54
C LEU A 639 -17.35 76.41 35.39
N VAL A 640 -16.13 76.49 34.86
CA VAL A 640 -14.84 76.26 35.52
C VAL A 640 -14.60 77.34 36.56
N TRP A 641 -14.38 76.94 37.83
CA TRP A 641 -13.87 77.84 38.88
C TRP A 641 -12.34 77.75 38.94
N GLN A 642 -11.67 78.87 38.67
CA GLN A 642 -10.26 79.10 38.98
C GLN A 642 -10.15 80.00 40.22
N GLY A 643 -9.23 79.66 41.14
CA GLY A 643 -8.55 80.62 42.02
C GLY A 643 -9.09 80.78 43.45
N VAL A 644 -8.39 80.19 44.41
CA VAL A 644 -8.65 80.20 45.88
C VAL A 644 -8.39 81.55 46.58
N SER A 645 -8.13 82.65 45.87
CA SER A 645 -7.84 83.95 46.50
C SER A 645 -9.04 84.90 46.68
N LEU A 646 -10.27 84.54 46.25
CA LEU A 646 -11.46 85.43 46.33
C LEU A 646 -12.51 85.05 47.39
N GLY A 647 -12.30 83.95 48.13
CA GLY A 647 -13.34 83.37 49.02
C GLY A 647 -13.64 84.17 50.29
N VAL A 648 -12.63 84.81 50.90
CA VAL A 648 -12.81 85.48 52.20
C VAL A 648 -13.63 86.75 52.09
N ASP A 649 -13.47 87.52 51.01
CA ASP A 649 -14.24 88.73 50.77
C ASP A 649 -15.73 88.45 50.53
N SER A 650 -16.01 87.40 49.75
CA SER A 650 -17.38 86.97 49.49
C SER A 650 -18.04 86.42 50.76
N TYR A 651 -17.31 85.63 51.56
CA TYR A 651 -17.80 85.11 52.83
C TYR A 651 -18.15 86.22 53.83
N LEU A 652 -17.28 87.23 54.00
CA LEU A 652 -17.53 88.35 54.91
C LEU A 652 -18.69 89.24 54.46
N GLN A 653 -18.84 89.51 53.16
CA GLN A 653 -19.97 90.30 52.64
C GLN A 653 -21.32 89.59 52.83
N LEU A 654 -21.34 88.26 52.76
CA LEU A 654 -22.56 87.46 52.93
C LEU A 654 -22.89 87.16 54.39
N SER A 655 -21.88 87.08 55.27
CA SER A 655 -22.04 86.55 56.62
C SER A 655 -22.08 87.62 57.72
N LEU A 656 -21.58 88.83 57.47
CA LEU A 656 -21.73 89.96 58.40
C LEU A 656 -23.17 90.51 58.38
N PRO A 657 -23.65 91.15 59.47
CA PRO A 657 -24.97 91.76 59.51
C PRO A 657 -25.09 92.86 58.43
N GLY A 658 -26.22 92.89 57.74
CA GLY A 658 -26.42 93.79 56.60
C GLY A 658 -26.22 95.27 56.96
N GLY A 659 -25.32 95.95 56.23
CA GLY A 659 -24.99 97.36 56.42
C GLY A 659 -23.77 97.63 57.31
N VAL A 660 -23.15 96.60 57.90
CA VAL A 660 -21.93 96.74 58.70
C VAL A 660 -20.68 96.58 57.82
N PRO A 661 -19.74 97.55 57.80
CA PRO A 661 -18.48 97.40 57.07
C PRO A 661 -17.58 96.37 57.76
N VAL A 662 -16.71 95.72 56.97
CA VAL A 662 -15.69 94.81 57.51
C VAL A 662 -14.76 95.60 58.45
N PRO A 663 -14.58 95.19 59.71
CA PRO A 663 -13.72 95.88 60.66
C PRO A 663 -12.30 96.10 60.13
N ALA A 664 -11.83 97.34 60.18
CA ALA A 664 -10.49 97.71 59.71
C ALA A 664 -9.43 97.60 60.82
N ASN A 665 -9.86 97.69 62.08
CA ASN A 665 -8.99 97.66 63.26
C ASN A 665 -9.61 96.82 64.38
N ARG A 666 -8.82 96.58 65.42
CA ARG A 666 -9.19 95.68 66.52
C ARG A 666 -10.37 96.20 67.33
N ARG A 667 -10.51 97.51 67.51
CA ARG A 667 -11.64 98.11 68.24
C ARG A 667 -12.97 97.82 67.55
N GLU A 668 -13.04 98.02 66.23
CA GLU A 668 -14.25 97.75 65.45
C GLU A 668 -14.61 96.26 65.50
N LEU A 669 -13.60 95.39 65.45
CA LEU A 669 -13.79 93.94 65.49
C LEU A 669 -14.38 93.49 66.82
N VAL A 670 -13.82 93.91 67.96
CA VAL A 670 -14.31 93.45 69.28
C VAL A 670 -15.68 94.02 69.63
N VAL A 671 -15.96 95.26 69.24
CA VAL A 671 -17.30 95.85 69.41
C VAL A 671 -18.31 95.06 68.59
N LEU A 672 -18.05 94.81 67.30
CA LEU A 672 -18.94 94.04 66.44
C LEU A 672 -19.25 92.64 67.01
N LEU A 673 -18.24 91.92 67.46
CA LEU A 673 -18.40 90.58 68.03
C LEU A 673 -19.20 90.59 69.34
N TRP A 674 -18.93 91.56 70.22
CA TRP A 674 -19.61 91.69 71.51
C TRP A 674 -21.06 92.13 71.35
N GLU A 675 -21.35 93.06 70.44
CA GLU A 675 -22.71 93.46 70.08
C GLU A 675 -23.51 92.32 69.46
N THR A 676 -22.88 91.56 68.55
CA THR A 676 -23.50 90.38 67.93
C THR A 676 -23.86 89.31 68.97
N ALA A 677 -23.06 89.19 70.04
CA ALA A 677 -23.34 88.29 71.14
C ALA A 677 -24.37 88.83 72.16
N GLY A 678 -24.97 89.99 71.90
CA GLY A 678 -26.01 90.58 72.74
C GLY A 678 -25.50 91.41 73.92
N LYS A 679 -24.28 91.96 73.83
CA LYS A 679 -23.63 92.78 74.88
C LYS A 679 -23.64 92.12 76.28
N PRO A 680 -23.10 90.90 76.43
CA PRO A 680 -23.02 90.24 77.74
C PRO A 680 -22.26 91.12 78.74
N ASP A 681 -22.79 91.25 79.96
CA ASP A 681 -22.19 92.09 81.00
C ASP A 681 -20.90 91.46 81.54
N VAL A 682 -19.88 92.29 81.72
CA VAL A 682 -18.52 91.87 82.08
C VAL A 682 -18.03 92.74 83.23
N VAL A 683 -17.60 92.10 84.31
CA VAL A 683 -16.99 92.77 85.46
C VAL A 683 -15.54 93.12 85.10
N LEU A 684 -15.16 94.39 85.23
CA LEU A 684 -13.80 94.87 84.94
C LEU A 684 -13.02 95.06 86.25
N PRO A 685 -12.14 94.11 86.63
CA PRO A 685 -11.27 94.27 87.80
C PRO A 685 -10.12 95.26 87.56
N ALA A 686 -9.72 95.50 86.30
CA ALA A 686 -8.71 96.48 85.88
C ALA A 686 -9.05 96.99 84.45
N LEU A 687 -8.73 98.26 84.17
CA LEU A 687 -8.94 98.88 82.85
C LEU A 687 -7.72 98.68 81.96
N TYR A 688 -7.94 98.49 80.65
CA TYR A 688 -6.88 98.50 79.64
C TYR A 688 -6.32 99.93 79.53
N GLY A 689 -5.02 100.10 79.78
CA GLY A 689 -4.39 101.42 79.94
C GLY A 689 -4.33 102.25 78.65
N ASP A 690 -4.48 101.59 77.50
CA ASP A 690 -4.50 102.19 76.17
C ASP A 690 -5.90 102.31 75.55
N VAL A 691 -6.94 102.09 76.37
CA VAL A 691 -8.34 102.37 76.03
C VAL A 691 -8.85 103.45 77.00
N SER A 692 -9.55 104.48 76.48
CA SER A 692 -10.04 105.60 77.28
C SER A 692 -10.85 105.13 78.50
N THR A 693 -10.61 105.72 79.68
CA THR A 693 -11.38 105.41 80.89
C THR A 693 -12.82 105.89 80.82
N GLU A 694 -13.16 106.74 79.84
CA GLU A 694 -14.53 107.20 79.59
C GLU A 694 -15.30 106.27 78.62
N ASP A 695 -14.63 105.35 77.92
CA ASP A 695 -15.24 104.41 76.96
C ASP A 695 -15.48 103.03 77.62
N ALA A 696 -16.45 103.00 78.54
CA ALA A 696 -16.76 101.83 79.35
C ALA A 696 -17.27 100.63 78.51
N GLU A 697 -17.90 100.87 77.36
CA GLU A 697 -18.34 99.80 76.46
C GLU A 697 -17.16 99.13 75.76
N LEU A 698 -16.19 99.88 75.22
CA LEU A 698 -15.02 99.29 74.58
C LEU A 698 -14.16 98.50 75.58
N GLN A 699 -14.04 98.97 76.82
CA GLN A 699 -13.34 98.24 77.89
C GLN A 699 -13.98 96.85 78.13
N LYS A 700 -15.32 96.78 78.18
CA LYS A 700 -16.05 95.51 78.34
C LYS A 700 -15.96 94.61 77.11
N ALA A 701 -16.17 95.17 75.91
CA ALA A 701 -16.11 94.42 74.64
C ALA A 701 -14.74 93.78 74.42
N THR A 702 -13.68 94.53 74.69
CA THR A 702 -12.29 94.08 74.62
C THR A 702 -12.04 92.90 75.56
N ARG A 703 -12.45 93.05 76.83
CA ARG A 703 -12.26 92.01 77.83
C ARG A 703 -12.97 90.71 77.43
N TRP A 704 -14.23 90.83 77.03
CA TRP A 704 -15.04 89.68 76.63
C TRP A 704 -14.44 88.93 75.43
N ALA A 705 -13.98 89.66 74.41
CA ALA A 705 -13.46 89.05 73.19
C ALA A 705 -12.11 88.32 73.44
N ILE A 706 -11.29 88.79 74.39
CA ILE A 706 -10.07 88.11 74.81
C ILE A 706 -10.38 86.87 75.64
N ASP A 707 -11.27 86.98 76.63
CA ASP A 707 -11.63 85.86 77.52
C ASP A 707 -12.24 84.67 76.75
N ASN A 708 -12.91 84.94 75.63
CA ASN A 708 -13.47 83.91 74.74
C ASN A 708 -12.53 83.49 73.59
N GLY A 709 -11.29 83.98 73.60
CA GLY A 709 -10.27 83.64 72.60
C GLY A 709 -10.67 83.99 71.17
N LEU A 710 -11.45 85.06 70.99
CA LEU A 710 -11.84 85.59 69.68
C LEU A 710 -10.75 86.51 69.11
N VAL A 711 -10.04 87.20 70.00
CA VAL A 711 -8.82 87.98 69.72
C VAL A 711 -7.80 87.74 70.83
N LYS A 712 -6.51 87.89 70.52
CA LYS A 712 -5.40 87.79 71.49
C LYS A 712 -5.08 89.17 72.10
N PRO A 713 -4.39 89.29 73.24
CA PRO A 713 -3.80 90.56 73.71
C PRO A 713 -2.82 91.18 72.70
N ALA A 714 -2.48 92.46 72.83
CA ALA A 714 -1.51 93.10 71.93
C ALA A 714 -0.09 92.56 72.11
N ASP A 715 0.28 92.27 73.36
CA ASP A 715 1.56 91.67 73.74
C ASP A 715 1.26 90.49 74.68
N GLU A 716 1.91 89.35 74.44
CA GLU A 716 1.76 88.16 75.29
C GLU A 716 2.39 88.35 76.69
N GLY A 717 3.27 89.34 76.85
CA GLY A 717 3.92 89.70 78.13
C GLY A 717 3.21 90.77 78.97
N ASP A 718 2.26 91.52 78.41
CA ASP A 718 1.51 92.58 79.10
C ASP A 718 0.02 92.54 78.76
N ALA A 719 -0.74 91.84 79.61
CA ALA A 719 -2.19 91.66 79.44
C ALA A 719 -3.01 92.94 79.68
N SER A 720 -2.39 94.06 80.09
CA SER A 720 -3.05 95.34 80.33
C SER A 720 -3.16 96.24 79.08
N ARG A 721 -2.62 95.77 77.94
CA ARG A 721 -2.57 96.52 76.67
C ARG A 721 -3.33 95.81 75.54
N PHE A 722 -4.24 96.52 74.88
CA PHE A 722 -5.08 95.96 73.81
C PHE A 722 -4.72 96.43 72.40
N ASP A 723 -4.16 97.63 72.25
CA ASP A 723 -3.85 98.31 71.00
C ASP A 723 -5.07 98.41 70.06
N PRO A 724 -6.06 99.25 70.42
CA PRO A 724 -7.36 99.28 69.75
C PRO A 724 -7.28 99.67 68.26
N ASP A 725 -6.30 100.49 67.89
CA ASP A 725 -6.18 101.05 66.54
C ASP A 725 -5.33 100.17 65.60
N ARG A 726 -4.75 99.06 66.09
CA ARG A 726 -4.01 98.12 65.26
C ARG A 726 -4.92 97.51 64.18
N SER A 727 -4.42 97.48 62.95
CA SER A 727 -5.13 96.91 61.80
C SER A 727 -5.34 95.41 61.95
N VAL A 728 -6.50 94.92 61.51
CA VAL A 728 -6.82 93.48 61.42
C VAL A 728 -6.90 93.03 59.97
N SER A 729 -6.44 91.82 59.67
CA SER A 729 -6.61 91.21 58.36
C SER A 729 -8.01 90.64 58.18
N LYS A 730 -8.49 90.56 56.93
CA LYS A 730 -9.79 89.96 56.60
C LYS A 730 -9.92 88.50 57.06
N TYR A 731 -8.80 87.75 57.08
CA TYR A 731 -8.77 86.39 57.63
C TYR A 731 -8.97 86.35 59.15
N GLU A 732 -8.40 87.31 59.89
CA GLU A 732 -8.61 87.42 61.33
C GLU A 732 -10.06 87.77 61.65
N VAL A 733 -10.68 88.66 60.87
CA VAL A 733 -12.11 88.98 60.96
C VAL A 733 -12.97 87.76 60.66
N ALA A 734 -12.73 87.04 59.56
CA ALA A 734 -13.52 85.88 59.17
C ALA A 734 -13.44 84.74 60.19
N ARG A 735 -12.23 84.50 60.74
CA ARG A 735 -12.00 83.50 61.79
C ARG A 735 -12.71 83.87 63.10
N ALA A 736 -12.59 85.12 63.56
CA ALA A 736 -13.24 85.57 64.79
C ALA A 736 -14.77 85.59 64.65
N TRP A 737 -15.28 86.00 63.48
CA TRP A 737 -16.70 85.99 63.14
C TRP A 737 -17.28 84.57 63.10
N PHE A 738 -16.61 83.64 62.43
CA PHE A 738 -17.04 82.24 62.42
C PHE A 738 -17.09 81.64 63.83
N LYS A 739 -16.07 81.95 64.65
CA LYS A 739 -16.00 81.45 66.02
C LYS A 739 -17.11 82.01 66.91
N VAL A 740 -17.45 83.31 66.79
CA VAL A 740 -18.58 83.88 67.54
C VAL A 740 -19.92 83.29 67.08
N GLN A 741 -20.10 83.04 65.78
CA GLN A 741 -21.31 82.39 65.24
C GLN A 741 -21.47 80.95 65.74
N GLN A 742 -20.37 80.22 65.97
CA GLN A 742 -20.43 78.90 66.60
C GLN A 742 -20.77 78.96 68.09
N MET A 743 -20.40 80.04 68.80
CA MET A 743 -20.78 80.23 70.21
C MET A 743 -22.25 80.59 70.40
N LEU A 744 -22.91 81.13 69.37
CA LEU A 744 -24.30 81.57 69.39
C LEU A 744 -25.30 80.51 68.86
N LYS A 745 -24.79 79.37 68.39
CA LYS A 745 -25.58 78.17 68.06
C LYS A 745 -25.57 77.21 69.24
#